data_AF-A0A920G919-F1
#
_entry.id   AF-A0A920G919-F1
#
_cell.length_a   1.000
_cell.length_b   1.000
_cell.length_c   1.000
_cell.angle_alpha   90.00
_cell.angle_beta   90.00
_cell.angle_gamma   90.00
#
_symmetry.space_group_name_H-M   'P 1'
#
loop_
_entity.id
_entity.type
_entity.pdbx_description
1 polymer ?
#
loop_
_entity_poly.entity_id
_entity_poly.type
_entity_poly.pdbx_seq_one_letter_code
_entity_poly.pdbx_strand_id
1 'polypeptide(L)'
;MRSYTDIPESFDQNGLINIDKQRELIHGYYACVSYIDAQVGKILKAVKENNLLENTTIVLWGDHGWHLGDHGQWAKHSNFEQATRSPLIIVDPETKKNNFNSSPTEFIDVFPTLVELSGLKSPDHLQGKSLVTLLNGKSKVKDYAISQYPRGNVMGYALRNDRYRYVAWYKNRYSINEQDIIIKELYDYKSDPDETVNIVGIERALAEEFQSSLNNFFEKQSNEKNKFKATQKIERSNESNNSNNVNSSINLLKNPGFENGTQGWNVNKGCPIYSVNNNARSGESALRFEGTRCGVFQNINGLKPNTEYKVTAYMKSENNEAVLLKVRFYGGEDITRRYNKSEYGEVTVTFKTGPENTSARIALLKYVAGATGRSWFDDLSVVEVGSKTVAKNNNSSTTKNLLNNSGFENGTKGWNKGKGCPINAVNNNSRSGNSALMFEGTKCGVFQKLSGLKPNTTYKVSAYIKSENNEAGLLKVRFYGGKDITRRYNKSEYGEVTATFKTGPENTSARIALLKYVDGGTGRTWFDDLSVIEIGTQLVSEEKPIREILTEKNYDNFYFGATISSGQLDTDVEKILANNFNMTVPENAVKQSVVHPDPDTWDWTKIDAILDMAKENDLSVRLHGPISPQSSRWAKHDDRKPVELEKYNERVSYRTM
;
A
#
# COMPACT_ATOMS: atom_id res chain seq x y z
N MET A 1 -35.26 1.42 0.57
CA MET A 1 -36.20 1.93 1.61
C MET A 1 -36.83 0.85 2.48
N ARG A 2 -36.62 -0.45 2.24
CA ARG A 2 -37.16 -1.56 3.08
C ARG A 2 -36.66 -1.60 4.53
N SER A 3 -35.75 -0.68 4.89
CA SER A 3 -35.22 -0.55 6.24
C SER A 3 -36.00 0.46 7.09
N TYR A 4 -36.96 1.18 6.51
CA TYR A 4 -37.81 2.13 7.24
C TYR A 4 -39.13 1.44 7.60
N THR A 5 -39.55 1.53 8.87
CA THR A 5 -40.73 0.82 9.39
C THR A 5 -42.06 1.41 8.95
N ASP A 6 -42.06 2.66 8.53
CA ASP A 6 -43.22 3.40 8.04
C ASP A 6 -43.35 3.35 6.50
N ILE A 7 -42.48 2.60 5.83
CA ILE A 7 -42.56 2.32 4.40
C ILE A 7 -43.26 0.98 4.21
N PRO A 8 -44.37 0.92 3.46
CA PRO A 8 -45.15 -0.30 3.33
C PRO A 8 -44.34 -1.41 2.66
N GLU A 9 -44.54 -2.65 3.13
CA GLU A 9 -43.88 -3.84 2.57
C GLU A 9 -44.40 -4.18 1.16
N SER A 10 -45.64 -3.82 0.87
CA SER A 10 -46.28 -3.94 -0.44
C SER A 10 -46.60 -2.56 -1.00
N PHE A 11 -46.35 -2.41 -2.30
CA PHE A 11 -46.75 -1.24 -3.07
C PHE A 11 -48.18 -1.43 -3.60
N ASP A 12 -48.77 -0.38 -4.17
CA ASP A 12 -50.07 -0.47 -4.83
C ASP A 12 -50.06 -1.46 -6.01
N GLN A 13 -51.21 -1.66 -6.66
CA GLN A 13 -51.34 -2.57 -7.80
C GLN A 13 -50.40 -2.25 -8.99
N ASN A 14 -49.82 -1.05 -9.03
CA ASN A 14 -48.86 -0.60 -10.04
C ASN A 14 -47.41 -0.65 -9.54
N GLY A 15 -47.16 -1.14 -8.32
CA GLY A 15 -45.83 -1.18 -7.73
C GLY A 15 -45.36 0.15 -7.14
N LEU A 16 -46.26 1.11 -6.88
CA LEU A 16 -45.93 2.44 -6.34
C LEU A 16 -46.31 2.61 -4.86
N ILE A 17 -45.57 3.48 -4.17
CA ILE A 17 -45.92 3.95 -2.82
C ILE A 17 -47.16 4.86 -2.92
N ASN A 18 -48.04 4.88 -1.91
CA ASN A 18 -49.15 5.84 -1.91
C ASN A 18 -48.65 7.29 -2.07
N ILE A 19 -49.37 8.09 -2.87
CA ILE A 19 -48.95 9.45 -3.26
C ILE A 19 -48.65 10.38 -2.08
N ASP A 20 -49.37 10.28 -0.96
CA ASP A 20 -49.14 11.14 0.20
C ASP A 20 -47.83 10.78 0.90
N LYS A 21 -47.50 9.48 1.01
CA LYS A 21 -46.20 9.03 1.49
C LYS A 21 -45.08 9.39 0.51
N GLN A 22 -45.32 9.36 -0.81
CA GLN A 22 -44.32 9.87 -1.77
C GLN A 22 -44.02 11.35 -1.55
N ARG A 23 -45.05 12.19 -1.37
CA ARG A 23 -44.91 13.62 -1.08
C ARG A 23 -44.15 13.87 0.22
N GLU A 24 -44.44 13.09 1.26
CA GLU A 24 -43.71 13.14 2.53
C GLU A 24 -42.21 12.82 2.34
N LEU A 25 -41.88 11.76 1.59
CA LEU A 25 -40.50 11.39 1.30
C LEU A 25 -39.75 12.45 0.49
N ILE A 26 -40.41 13.03 -0.52
CA ILE A 26 -39.87 14.13 -1.32
C ILE A 26 -39.63 15.37 -0.45
N HIS A 27 -40.58 15.71 0.40
CA HIS A 27 -40.43 16.81 1.35
C HIS A 27 -39.24 16.56 2.29
N GLY A 28 -39.10 15.36 2.85
CA GLY A 28 -37.96 14.98 3.67
C GLY A 28 -36.61 15.14 2.94
N TYR A 29 -36.55 14.74 1.67
CA TYR A 29 -35.35 14.94 0.84
C TYR A 29 -35.03 16.43 0.65
N TYR A 30 -36.02 17.28 0.31
CA TYR A 30 -35.80 18.72 0.17
C TYR A 30 -35.44 19.42 1.47
N ALA A 31 -35.97 18.95 2.61
CA ALA A 31 -35.57 19.42 3.93
C ALA A 31 -34.09 19.08 4.20
N CYS A 32 -33.65 17.86 3.86
CA CYS A 32 -32.23 17.46 3.95
C CYS A 32 -31.33 18.32 3.06
N VAL A 33 -31.74 18.59 1.81
CA VAL A 33 -30.99 19.48 0.89
C VAL A 33 -30.85 20.88 1.50
N SER A 34 -31.96 21.46 1.99
CA SER A 34 -31.95 22.78 2.63
C SER A 34 -31.08 22.81 3.88
N TYR A 35 -31.09 21.75 4.69
CA TYR A 35 -30.24 21.63 5.87
C TYR A 35 -28.75 21.57 5.52
N ILE A 36 -28.39 20.80 4.49
CA ILE A 36 -27.00 20.70 4.00
C ILE A 36 -26.54 22.03 3.40
N ASP A 37 -27.37 22.71 2.62
CA ASP A 37 -27.08 24.05 2.09
C ASP A 37 -26.72 25.03 3.22
N ALA A 38 -27.51 25.04 4.30
CA ALA A 38 -27.21 25.83 5.49
C ALA A 38 -25.89 25.43 6.17
N GLN A 39 -25.52 24.14 6.19
CA GLN A 39 -24.22 23.71 6.73
C GLN A 39 -23.05 24.14 5.83
N VAL A 40 -23.19 24.04 4.51
CA VAL A 40 -22.20 24.55 3.55
C VAL A 40 -22.01 26.05 3.76
N GLY A 41 -23.09 26.81 3.94
CA GLY A 41 -23.05 28.24 4.25
C GLY A 41 -22.20 28.57 5.49
N LYS A 42 -22.26 27.74 6.55
CA LYS A 42 -21.41 27.92 7.74
C LYS A 42 -19.92 27.73 7.44
N ILE A 43 -19.57 26.72 6.63
CA ILE A 43 -18.19 26.46 6.21
C ILE A 43 -17.67 27.63 5.37
N LEU A 44 -18.44 28.05 4.36
CA LEU A 44 -18.08 29.18 3.49
C LEU A 44 -17.91 30.48 4.28
N LYS A 45 -18.78 30.72 5.26
CA LYS A 45 -18.66 31.86 6.18
C LYS A 45 -17.34 31.79 6.96
N ALA A 46 -16.99 30.65 7.53
CA ALA A 46 -15.73 30.49 8.27
C ALA A 46 -14.50 30.69 7.36
N VAL A 47 -14.49 30.13 6.15
CA VAL A 47 -13.40 30.33 5.17
C VAL A 47 -13.24 31.82 4.82
N LYS A 48 -14.36 32.53 4.65
CA LYS A 48 -14.38 33.97 4.40
C LYS A 48 -13.86 34.80 5.57
N GLU A 49 -14.34 34.53 6.79
CA GLU A 49 -13.96 35.25 8.01
C GLU A 49 -12.47 35.08 8.35
N ASN A 50 -11.86 33.97 7.90
CA ASN A 50 -10.43 33.71 8.03
C ASN A 50 -9.59 34.23 6.85
N ASN A 51 -10.17 34.98 5.90
CA ASN A 51 -9.51 35.51 4.71
C ASN A 51 -8.85 34.44 3.81
N LEU A 52 -9.42 33.24 3.74
CA LEU A 52 -8.87 32.12 2.99
C LEU A 52 -9.42 31.98 1.57
N LEU A 53 -10.52 32.67 1.23
CA LEU A 53 -11.24 32.49 -0.04
C LEU A 53 -10.36 32.71 -1.28
N GLU A 54 -9.50 33.73 -1.27
CA GLU A 54 -8.64 34.08 -2.42
C GLU A 54 -7.53 33.04 -2.69
N ASN A 55 -7.34 32.08 -1.78
CA ASN A 55 -6.32 31.04 -1.88
C ASN A 55 -6.92 29.63 -1.66
N THR A 56 -8.22 29.47 -1.89
CA THR A 56 -8.91 28.19 -1.64
C THR A 56 -9.75 27.80 -2.85
N THR A 57 -9.38 26.69 -3.50
CA THR A 57 -10.27 25.97 -4.40
C THR A 57 -11.31 25.20 -3.59
N ILE A 58 -12.59 25.37 -3.92
CA ILE A 58 -13.73 24.70 -3.28
C ILE A 58 -14.34 23.73 -4.28
N VAL A 59 -14.44 22.46 -3.89
CA VAL A 59 -15.10 21.42 -4.68
C VAL A 59 -16.25 20.85 -3.85
N LEU A 60 -17.48 21.08 -4.30
CA LEU A 60 -18.69 20.49 -3.71
C LEU A 60 -19.16 19.36 -4.60
N TRP A 61 -19.25 18.14 -4.07
CA TRP A 61 -19.82 17.00 -4.80
C TRP A 61 -20.63 16.06 -3.92
N GLY A 62 -21.51 15.27 -4.54
CA GLY A 62 -22.21 14.13 -3.93
C GLY A 62 -21.76 12.81 -4.55
N ASP A 63 -21.76 11.70 -3.80
CA ASP A 63 -21.31 10.38 -4.28
C ASP A 63 -22.29 9.70 -5.24
N HIS A 64 -23.54 10.17 -5.30
CA HIS A 64 -24.58 9.72 -6.22
C HIS A 64 -25.72 10.75 -6.30
N GLY A 65 -26.59 10.60 -7.30
CA GLY A 65 -27.92 11.20 -7.32
C GLY A 65 -28.95 10.39 -6.52
N TRP A 66 -30.21 10.80 -6.52
CA TRP A 66 -31.27 10.15 -5.74
C TRP A 66 -32.60 10.12 -6.49
N HIS A 67 -33.15 8.92 -6.66
CA HIS A 67 -34.51 8.69 -7.17
C HIS A 67 -35.56 9.14 -6.14
N LEU A 68 -36.59 9.82 -6.63
CA LEU A 68 -37.70 10.37 -5.86
C LEU A 68 -39.07 9.82 -6.32
N GLY A 69 -39.07 8.57 -6.79
CA GLY A 69 -40.26 7.88 -7.31
C GLY A 69 -40.26 7.72 -8.83
N ASP A 70 -39.35 8.40 -9.52
CA ASP A 70 -39.12 8.22 -10.95
C ASP A 70 -38.68 6.77 -11.25
N HIS A 71 -39.13 6.25 -12.41
CA HIS A 71 -39.04 4.83 -12.76
C HIS A 71 -39.66 3.85 -11.73
N GLY A 72 -40.51 4.33 -10.80
CA GLY A 72 -40.98 3.55 -9.66
C GLY A 72 -39.87 3.22 -8.66
N GLN A 73 -38.73 3.92 -8.73
CA GLN A 73 -37.54 3.68 -7.92
C GLN A 73 -37.36 4.79 -6.89
N TRP A 74 -36.65 4.44 -5.83
CA TRP A 74 -36.27 5.34 -4.75
C TRP A 74 -34.84 5.04 -4.34
N ALA A 75 -34.11 6.05 -3.87
CA ALA A 75 -32.69 5.99 -3.56
C ALA A 75 -31.77 5.90 -4.80
N LYS A 76 -30.64 5.20 -4.73
CA LYS A 76 -29.50 5.37 -5.66
C LYS A 76 -29.14 4.13 -6.49
N HIS A 77 -30.09 3.22 -6.61
CA HIS A 77 -29.81 1.82 -6.95
C HIS A 77 -30.03 1.50 -8.44
N SER A 78 -29.43 2.30 -9.34
CA SER A 78 -29.61 2.15 -10.79
C SER A 78 -28.44 2.75 -11.59
N ASN A 79 -28.47 2.56 -12.92
CA ASN A 79 -27.60 3.27 -13.88
C ASN A 79 -28.32 4.47 -14.52
N PHE A 80 -29.52 4.84 -14.05
CA PHE A 80 -30.30 5.96 -14.60
C PHE A 80 -29.76 7.31 -14.14
N GLU A 81 -30.21 8.40 -14.77
CA GLU A 81 -29.61 9.72 -14.67
C GLU A 81 -29.77 10.24 -13.25
N GLN A 82 -30.93 9.99 -12.67
CA GLN A 82 -31.28 10.40 -11.32
C GLN A 82 -30.39 9.74 -10.27
N ALA A 83 -29.82 8.55 -10.52
CA ALA A 83 -28.87 7.91 -9.60
C ALA A 83 -27.40 8.29 -9.89
N THR A 84 -27.06 8.59 -11.14
CA THR A 84 -25.66 8.77 -11.59
C THR A 84 -25.24 10.23 -11.70
N ARG A 85 -26.19 11.16 -11.90
CA ARG A 85 -25.95 12.60 -11.95
C ARG A 85 -26.01 13.19 -10.55
N SER A 86 -24.84 13.32 -9.93
CA SER A 86 -24.67 14.02 -8.65
C SER A 86 -24.25 15.48 -8.87
N PRO A 87 -24.40 16.36 -7.85
CA PRO A 87 -23.81 17.68 -7.92
C PRO A 87 -22.28 17.59 -8.01
N LEU A 88 -21.69 18.43 -8.86
CA LEU A 88 -20.26 18.71 -8.93
C LEU A 88 -20.08 20.20 -9.24
N ILE A 89 -19.63 20.97 -8.25
CA ILE A 89 -19.38 22.41 -8.37
C ILE A 89 -17.92 22.64 -7.99
N ILE A 90 -17.17 23.30 -8.86
CA ILE A 90 -15.78 23.66 -8.65
C ILE A 90 -15.69 25.18 -8.70
N VAL A 91 -15.23 25.77 -7.61
CA VAL A 91 -14.96 27.21 -7.49
C VAL A 91 -13.48 27.36 -7.23
N ASP A 92 -12.79 28.08 -8.10
CA ASP A 92 -11.37 28.34 -7.97
C ASP A 92 -11.14 29.86 -8.01
N PRO A 93 -10.30 30.42 -7.13
CA PRO A 93 -10.10 31.88 -7.03
C PRO A 93 -9.58 32.50 -8.32
N GLU A 94 -8.88 31.74 -9.18
CA GLU A 94 -8.38 32.24 -10.46
C GLU A 94 -9.44 32.20 -11.57
N THR A 95 -10.58 31.53 -11.33
CA THR A 95 -11.65 31.39 -12.32
C THR A 95 -12.49 32.67 -12.39
N LYS A 96 -12.40 33.38 -13.52
CA LYS A 96 -12.99 34.72 -13.69
C LYS A 96 -14.48 34.75 -14.04
N LYS A 97 -15.08 33.61 -14.42
CA LYS A 97 -16.47 33.53 -14.89
C LYS A 97 -17.15 32.26 -14.42
N ASN A 98 -18.40 32.40 -14.02
CA ASN A 98 -19.27 31.25 -13.79
C ASN A 98 -19.54 30.56 -15.13
N ASN A 99 -19.22 29.27 -15.20
CA ASN A 99 -19.44 28.45 -16.37
C ASN A 99 -20.34 27.26 -16.02
N PHE A 100 -21.37 27.05 -16.83
CA PHE A 100 -22.21 25.86 -16.80
C PHE A 100 -21.88 25.01 -18.00
N ASN A 101 -21.65 23.72 -17.78
CA ASN A 101 -21.17 22.82 -18.81
C ASN A 101 -21.88 21.46 -18.73
N SER A 102 -22.17 20.87 -19.89
CA SER A 102 -22.86 19.57 -20.02
C SER A 102 -21.94 18.44 -20.50
N SER A 103 -20.62 18.66 -20.50
CA SER A 103 -19.61 17.63 -20.76
C SER A 103 -19.80 16.49 -19.77
N PRO A 104 -19.74 15.24 -20.22
CA PRO A 104 -19.61 14.11 -19.30
C PRO A 104 -18.38 14.27 -18.41
N THR A 105 -18.55 14.00 -17.12
CA THR A 105 -17.51 14.05 -16.08
C THR A 105 -17.71 12.93 -15.07
N GLU A 106 -16.65 12.51 -14.40
CA GLU A 106 -16.65 11.44 -13.40
C GLU A 106 -15.87 11.89 -12.15
N PHE A 107 -16.10 11.29 -10.98
CA PHE A 107 -15.35 11.69 -9.77
C PHE A 107 -13.83 11.46 -9.87
N ILE A 108 -13.41 10.50 -10.72
CA ILE A 108 -11.98 10.28 -10.99
C ILE A 108 -11.31 11.50 -11.63
N ASP A 109 -12.08 12.43 -12.20
CA ASP A 109 -11.60 13.67 -12.81
C ASP A 109 -11.25 14.74 -11.76
N VAL A 110 -11.76 14.62 -10.53
CA VAL A 110 -11.51 15.60 -9.46
C VAL A 110 -10.03 15.64 -9.07
N PHE A 111 -9.40 14.48 -8.89
CA PHE A 111 -7.99 14.41 -8.50
C PHE A 111 -7.05 15.10 -9.50
N PRO A 112 -7.03 14.76 -10.81
CA PRO A 112 -6.18 15.46 -11.78
C PRO A 112 -6.52 16.95 -11.90
N THR A 113 -7.79 17.34 -11.71
CA THR A 113 -8.19 18.76 -11.69
C THR A 113 -7.53 19.52 -10.54
N LEU A 114 -7.58 18.97 -9.32
CA LEU A 114 -6.95 19.60 -8.16
C LEU A 114 -5.43 19.65 -8.28
N VAL A 115 -4.81 18.62 -8.87
CA VAL A 115 -3.37 18.59 -9.13
C VAL A 115 -2.97 19.72 -10.09
N GLU A 116 -3.72 19.92 -11.18
CA GLU A 116 -3.46 21.01 -12.13
C GLU A 116 -3.69 22.39 -11.51
N LEU A 117 -4.81 22.59 -10.78
CA LEU A 117 -5.10 23.85 -10.08
C LEU A 117 -4.05 24.18 -9.00
N SER A 118 -3.44 23.15 -8.39
CA SER A 118 -2.35 23.33 -7.42
C SER A 118 -0.98 23.58 -8.07
N GLY A 119 -0.90 23.67 -9.41
CA GLY A 119 0.37 23.84 -10.14
C GLY A 119 1.31 22.63 -10.07
N LEU A 120 0.78 21.45 -9.73
CA LEU A 120 1.54 20.21 -9.59
C LEU A 120 1.53 19.41 -10.89
N LYS A 121 2.53 18.55 -11.08
CA LYS A 121 2.57 17.63 -12.22
C LYS A 121 1.69 16.41 -11.96
N SER A 122 0.70 16.16 -12.81
CA SER A 122 -0.12 14.95 -12.75
C SER A 122 0.70 13.68 -13.00
N PRO A 123 0.47 12.60 -12.23
CA PRO A 123 0.97 11.27 -12.57
C PRO A 123 0.44 10.79 -13.93
N ASP A 124 1.29 10.11 -14.70
CA ASP A 124 0.95 9.68 -16.07
C ASP A 124 -0.08 8.53 -16.11
N HIS A 125 -0.38 7.90 -14.98
CA HIS A 125 -1.25 6.72 -14.88
C HIS A 125 -2.69 7.05 -14.43
N LEU A 126 -3.06 8.32 -14.33
CA LEU A 126 -4.41 8.71 -13.93
C LEU A 126 -5.41 8.39 -15.05
N GLN A 127 -6.53 7.76 -14.68
CA GLN A 127 -7.65 7.49 -15.59
C GLN A 127 -8.55 8.72 -15.79
N GLY A 128 -8.64 9.57 -14.76
CA GLY A 128 -9.37 10.82 -14.83
C GLY A 128 -8.68 11.85 -15.71
N LYS A 129 -9.45 12.82 -16.20
CA LYS A 129 -8.98 13.98 -16.95
C LYS A 129 -9.25 15.25 -16.16
N SER A 130 -8.32 16.18 -16.20
CA SER A 130 -8.52 17.48 -15.57
C SER A 130 -9.68 18.27 -16.22
N LEU A 131 -10.50 18.89 -15.37
CA LEU A 131 -11.65 19.71 -15.71
C LEU A 131 -11.31 21.20 -15.79
N VAL A 132 -10.05 21.60 -15.59
CA VAL A 132 -9.61 23.03 -15.64
C VAL A 132 -10.00 23.70 -16.94
N THR A 133 -10.01 22.96 -18.05
CA THR A 133 -10.43 23.52 -19.33
C THR A 133 -11.93 23.88 -19.37
N LEU A 134 -12.80 23.18 -18.62
CA LEU A 134 -14.22 23.52 -18.49
C LEU A 134 -14.41 24.77 -17.63
N LEU A 135 -13.60 24.96 -16.58
CA LEU A 135 -13.57 26.19 -15.79
C LEU A 135 -13.24 27.41 -16.64
N ASN A 136 -12.46 27.23 -17.71
CA ASN A 136 -12.06 28.28 -18.65
C ASN A 136 -12.97 28.38 -19.89
N GLY A 137 -14.14 27.74 -19.88
CA GLY A 137 -15.17 27.91 -20.91
C GLY A 137 -15.07 26.96 -22.12
N LYS A 138 -14.24 25.91 -22.07
CA LYS A 138 -14.35 24.82 -23.07
C LYS A 138 -15.64 24.04 -22.86
N SER A 139 -16.15 23.46 -23.94
CA SER A 139 -17.41 22.72 -23.94
C SER A 139 -17.30 21.22 -23.60
N LYS A 140 -16.12 20.60 -23.74
CA LYS A 140 -15.97 19.13 -23.64
C LYS A 140 -14.57 18.67 -23.20
N VAL A 141 -14.50 17.69 -22.30
CA VAL A 141 -13.24 17.03 -21.85
C VAL A 141 -13.22 15.52 -22.13
N LYS A 142 -14.40 14.89 -22.10
CA LYS A 142 -14.59 13.45 -22.34
C LYS A 142 -15.73 13.21 -23.32
N ASP A 143 -15.67 12.06 -23.99
CA ASP A 143 -16.74 11.61 -24.88
C ASP A 143 -17.90 10.98 -24.11
N TYR A 144 -17.60 10.33 -22.99
CA TYR A 144 -18.58 9.68 -22.14
C TYR A 144 -18.11 9.59 -20.69
N ALA A 145 -19.05 9.48 -19.77
CA ALA A 145 -18.86 9.04 -18.39
C ALA A 145 -19.27 7.57 -18.26
N ILE A 146 -18.64 6.84 -17.34
CA ILE A 146 -18.92 5.43 -17.11
C ILE A 146 -19.54 5.24 -15.72
N SER A 147 -20.56 4.40 -15.64
CA SER A 147 -21.09 3.92 -14.36
C SER A 147 -21.26 2.40 -14.39
N GLN A 148 -21.29 1.80 -13.21
CA GLN A 148 -21.62 0.38 -13.06
C GLN A 148 -22.53 0.18 -11.86
N TYR A 149 -23.49 -0.74 -11.98
CA TYR A 149 -24.40 -1.05 -10.90
C TYR A 149 -24.81 -2.54 -10.87
N PRO A 150 -24.67 -3.24 -9.74
CA PRO A 150 -25.08 -4.63 -9.62
C PRO A 150 -26.58 -4.79 -9.35
N ARG A 151 -27.23 -5.73 -10.05
CA ARG A 151 -28.60 -6.19 -9.77
C ARG A 151 -28.59 -7.70 -9.53
N GLY A 152 -28.55 -8.09 -8.26
CA GLY A 152 -28.35 -9.50 -7.90
C GLY A 152 -27.03 -10.01 -8.50
N ASN A 153 -27.07 -11.13 -9.23
CA ASN A 153 -25.89 -11.71 -9.86
C ASN A 153 -25.44 -11.02 -11.16
N VAL A 154 -26.21 -10.06 -11.66
CA VAL A 154 -25.96 -9.34 -12.90
C VAL A 154 -25.23 -8.03 -12.62
N MET A 155 -24.32 -7.62 -13.51
CA MET A 155 -23.67 -6.30 -13.48
C MET A 155 -24.06 -5.49 -14.72
N GLY A 156 -24.57 -4.29 -14.52
CA GLY A 156 -24.83 -3.34 -15.60
C GLY A 156 -23.69 -2.34 -15.71
N TYR A 157 -23.13 -2.19 -16.91
CA TYR A 157 -22.15 -1.15 -17.23
C TYR A 157 -22.77 -0.15 -18.19
N ALA A 158 -22.63 1.14 -17.91
CA ALA A 158 -23.25 2.19 -18.70
C ALA A 158 -22.22 3.19 -19.25
N LEU A 159 -22.50 3.69 -20.45
CA LEU A 159 -21.84 4.83 -21.08
C LEU A 159 -22.85 5.96 -21.24
N ARG A 160 -22.54 7.14 -20.71
CA ARG A 160 -23.34 8.36 -20.87
C ARG A 160 -22.52 9.42 -21.59
N ASN A 161 -22.87 9.74 -22.85
CA ASN A 161 -22.29 10.90 -23.54
C ASN A 161 -23.14 12.16 -23.28
N ASP A 162 -23.10 13.17 -24.14
CA ASP A 162 -23.93 14.38 -24.01
C ASP A 162 -25.42 14.11 -24.29
N ARG A 163 -25.77 13.17 -25.17
CA ARG A 163 -27.15 12.92 -25.61
C ARG A 163 -27.73 11.55 -25.25
N TYR A 164 -26.93 10.50 -25.19
CA TYR A 164 -27.38 9.13 -25.06
C TYR A 164 -26.80 8.45 -23.83
N ARG A 165 -27.57 7.50 -23.28
CA ARG A 165 -27.06 6.48 -22.35
C ARG A 165 -27.21 5.09 -22.96
N TYR A 166 -26.13 4.35 -22.98
CA TYR A 166 -26.13 2.91 -23.26
C TYR A 166 -25.88 2.12 -21.98
N VAL A 167 -26.58 1.01 -21.77
CA VAL A 167 -26.35 0.07 -20.66
C VAL A 167 -26.25 -1.36 -21.20
N ALA A 168 -25.20 -2.09 -20.84
CA ALA A 168 -25.06 -3.52 -21.10
C ALA A 168 -25.06 -4.30 -19.77
N TRP A 169 -25.97 -5.26 -19.64
CA TRP A 169 -26.13 -6.10 -18.46
C TRP A 169 -25.50 -7.47 -18.69
N TYR A 170 -24.49 -7.79 -17.90
CA TYR A 170 -23.72 -9.03 -17.96
C TYR A 170 -24.22 -10.01 -16.90
N LYS A 171 -24.48 -11.26 -17.31
CA LYS A 171 -25.04 -12.34 -16.47
C LYS A 171 -24.24 -12.60 -15.19
N ASN A 172 -22.92 -12.44 -15.25
CA ASN A 172 -22.02 -12.70 -14.14
C ASN A 172 -21.33 -11.41 -13.70
N ARG A 173 -21.61 -10.96 -12.48
CA ARG A 173 -21.01 -9.74 -11.91
C ARG A 173 -19.48 -9.75 -11.80
N TYR A 174 -18.84 -10.90 -11.95
CA TYR A 174 -17.39 -11.08 -11.83
C TYR A 174 -16.69 -11.38 -13.17
N SER A 175 -17.43 -11.41 -14.28
CA SER A 175 -16.87 -11.70 -15.61
C SER A 175 -17.39 -10.70 -16.64
N ILE A 176 -16.49 -10.27 -17.52
CA ILE A 176 -16.78 -9.33 -18.61
C ILE A 176 -16.48 -10.05 -19.91
N ASN A 177 -17.47 -10.79 -20.43
CA ASN A 177 -17.44 -11.34 -21.78
C ASN A 177 -18.69 -10.86 -22.51
N GLU A 178 -18.55 -10.43 -23.75
CA GLU A 178 -19.69 -9.93 -24.53
C GLU A 178 -20.79 -10.98 -24.71
N GLN A 179 -20.41 -12.27 -24.77
CA GLN A 179 -21.35 -13.40 -24.83
C GLN A 179 -22.22 -13.54 -23.57
N ASP A 180 -21.81 -12.93 -22.45
CA ASP A 180 -22.55 -12.93 -21.19
C ASP A 180 -23.56 -11.77 -21.11
N ILE A 181 -23.66 -10.92 -22.13
CA ILE A 181 -24.66 -9.83 -22.16
C ILE A 181 -26.04 -10.44 -22.34
N ILE A 182 -26.92 -10.15 -21.39
CA ILE A 182 -28.30 -10.64 -21.36
C ILE A 182 -29.32 -9.57 -21.75
N ILE A 183 -29.01 -8.29 -21.51
CA ILE A 183 -29.88 -7.15 -21.81
C ILE A 183 -29.01 -5.98 -22.25
N LYS A 184 -29.46 -5.26 -23.27
CA LYS A 184 -28.91 -3.97 -23.69
C LYS A 184 -30.01 -2.91 -23.61
N GLU A 185 -29.65 -1.69 -23.24
CA GLU A 185 -30.54 -0.54 -23.18
C GLU A 185 -29.85 0.65 -23.84
N LEU A 186 -30.62 1.45 -24.57
CA LEU A 186 -30.17 2.71 -25.17
C LEU A 186 -31.27 3.75 -25.01
N TYR A 187 -30.94 4.91 -24.45
CA TYR A 187 -31.87 6.01 -24.19
C TYR A 187 -31.38 7.30 -24.83
N ASP A 188 -32.29 8.08 -25.41
CA ASP A 188 -32.00 9.39 -26.05
C ASP A 188 -32.61 10.53 -25.24
N TYR A 189 -31.75 11.31 -24.58
CA TYR A 189 -32.16 12.42 -23.70
C TYR A 189 -32.69 13.63 -24.44
N LYS A 190 -32.54 13.69 -25.77
CA LYS A 190 -33.13 14.76 -26.56
C LYS A 190 -34.63 14.56 -26.75
N SER A 191 -35.05 13.34 -27.02
CA SER A 191 -36.46 12.99 -27.26
C SER A 191 -37.17 12.45 -26.03
N ASP A 192 -36.42 11.83 -25.13
CA ASP A 192 -36.89 11.14 -23.93
C ASP A 192 -35.94 11.43 -22.75
N PRO A 193 -36.00 12.66 -22.19
CA PRO A 193 -35.12 13.09 -21.11
C PRO A 193 -35.31 12.28 -19.81
N ASP A 194 -36.44 11.59 -19.67
CA ASP A 194 -36.81 10.80 -18.50
C ASP A 194 -36.52 9.29 -18.67
N GLU A 195 -35.79 8.87 -19.71
CA GLU A 195 -35.35 7.48 -19.94
C GLU A 195 -36.49 6.43 -19.92
N THR A 196 -37.66 6.79 -20.45
CA THR A 196 -38.86 5.94 -20.45
C THR A 196 -38.95 4.98 -21.64
N VAL A 197 -38.18 5.22 -22.71
CA VAL A 197 -38.22 4.46 -23.97
C VAL A 197 -36.83 3.91 -24.31
N ASN A 198 -36.69 2.58 -24.23
CA ASN A 198 -35.48 1.89 -24.69
C ASN A 198 -35.48 1.76 -26.23
N ILE A 199 -34.59 2.49 -26.90
CA ILE A 199 -34.47 2.54 -28.36
C ILE A 199 -33.40 1.59 -28.93
N VAL A 200 -32.81 0.71 -28.11
CA VAL A 200 -31.69 -0.17 -28.53
C VAL A 200 -32.02 -1.04 -29.75
N GLY A 201 -33.28 -1.47 -29.87
CA GLY A 201 -33.75 -2.29 -30.98
C GLY A 201 -34.03 -1.51 -32.27
N ILE A 202 -34.19 -0.19 -32.15
CA ILE A 202 -34.46 0.76 -33.24
C ILE A 202 -33.12 1.29 -33.78
N GLU A 203 -32.28 1.84 -32.89
CA GLU A 203 -30.98 2.44 -33.22
C GLU A 203 -29.83 1.43 -33.05
N ARG A 204 -29.88 0.33 -33.81
CA ARG A 204 -28.96 -0.81 -33.62
C ARG A 204 -27.50 -0.46 -33.89
N ALA A 205 -27.23 0.27 -34.98
CA ALA A 205 -25.86 0.67 -35.33
C ALA A 205 -25.23 1.53 -34.23
N LEU A 206 -26.01 2.48 -33.69
CA LEU A 206 -25.56 3.31 -32.57
C LEU A 206 -25.30 2.48 -31.31
N ALA A 207 -26.18 1.51 -31.00
CA ALA A 207 -25.96 0.59 -29.88
C ALA A 207 -24.67 -0.25 -30.05
N GLU A 208 -24.34 -0.68 -31.26
CA GLU A 208 -23.10 -1.39 -31.58
C GLU A 208 -21.85 -0.50 -31.44
N GLU A 209 -21.93 0.78 -31.81
CA GLU A 209 -20.87 1.77 -31.58
C GLU A 209 -20.60 1.96 -30.07
N PHE A 210 -21.65 2.08 -29.26
CA PHE A 210 -21.53 2.15 -27.81
C PHE A 210 -20.96 0.87 -27.21
N GLN A 211 -21.41 -0.32 -27.67
CA GLN A 211 -20.84 -1.59 -27.21
C GLN A 211 -19.35 -1.68 -27.54
N SER A 212 -18.95 -1.25 -28.74
CA SER A 212 -17.54 -1.22 -29.15
C SER A 212 -16.73 -0.28 -28.26
N SER A 213 -17.28 0.89 -27.93
CA SER A 213 -16.65 1.85 -27.01
C SER A 213 -16.50 1.28 -25.60
N LEU A 214 -17.49 0.53 -25.12
CA LEU A 214 -17.46 -0.14 -23.83
C LEU A 214 -16.41 -1.27 -23.79
N ASN A 215 -16.33 -2.08 -24.85
CA ASN A 215 -15.31 -3.11 -25.00
C ASN A 215 -13.90 -2.50 -25.00
N ASN A 216 -13.68 -1.42 -25.76
CA ASN A 216 -12.42 -0.68 -25.78
C ASN A 216 -12.05 -0.13 -24.40
N PHE A 217 -13.03 0.32 -23.61
CA PHE A 217 -12.80 0.71 -22.23
C PHE A 217 -12.30 -0.48 -21.38
N PHE A 218 -12.97 -1.63 -21.45
CA PHE A 218 -12.55 -2.82 -20.70
C PHE A 218 -11.17 -3.33 -21.11
N GLU A 219 -10.84 -3.31 -22.39
CA GLU A 219 -9.50 -3.66 -22.87
C GLU A 219 -8.43 -2.75 -22.30
N LYS A 220 -8.66 -1.43 -22.29
CA LYS A 220 -7.76 -0.46 -21.65
C LYS A 220 -7.59 -0.75 -20.16
N GLN A 221 -8.69 -1.02 -19.43
CA GLN A 221 -8.63 -1.36 -18.01
C GLN A 221 -7.87 -2.67 -17.76
N SER A 222 -8.08 -3.68 -18.59
CA SER A 222 -7.37 -4.96 -18.52
C SER A 222 -5.87 -4.76 -18.78
N ASN A 223 -5.50 -3.98 -19.80
CA ASN A 223 -4.12 -3.67 -20.12
C ASN A 223 -3.42 -2.90 -19.00
N GLU A 224 -4.06 -1.88 -18.41
CA GLU A 224 -3.50 -1.16 -17.26
C GLU A 224 -3.36 -2.06 -16.03
N LYS A 225 -4.36 -2.90 -15.74
CA LYS A 225 -4.28 -3.91 -14.67
C LYS A 225 -3.14 -4.89 -14.91
N ASN A 226 -2.91 -5.31 -16.15
CA ASN A 226 -1.83 -6.23 -16.51
C ASN A 226 -0.45 -5.55 -16.42
N LYS A 227 -0.34 -4.27 -16.83
CA LYS A 227 0.86 -3.46 -16.60
C LYS A 227 1.15 -3.34 -15.11
N PHE A 228 0.15 -2.97 -14.30
CA PHE A 228 0.31 -2.85 -12.85
C PHE A 228 0.70 -4.18 -12.20
N LYS A 229 0.06 -5.29 -12.58
CA LYS A 229 0.46 -6.64 -12.13
C LYS A 229 1.86 -7.02 -12.61
N ALA A 230 2.26 -6.63 -13.80
CA ALA A 230 3.61 -6.87 -14.31
C ALA A 230 4.63 -6.05 -13.51
N THR A 231 4.34 -4.78 -13.22
CA THR A 231 5.16 -3.92 -12.35
C THR A 231 5.24 -4.50 -10.94
N GLN A 232 4.11 -4.87 -10.32
CA GLN A 232 4.12 -5.53 -9.01
C GLN A 232 4.80 -6.90 -9.05
N LYS A 233 4.70 -7.66 -10.15
CA LYS A 233 5.43 -8.93 -10.31
C LYS A 233 6.91 -8.64 -10.50
N ILE A 234 7.30 -7.55 -11.16
CA ILE A 234 8.70 -7.12 -11.28
C ILE A 234 9.21 -6.66 -9.93
N GLU A 235 8.47 -5.84 -9.17
CA GLU A 235 8.78 -5.38 -7.82
C GLU A 235 8.82 -6.55 -6.84
N ARG A 236 7.81 -7.42 -6.82
CA ARG A 236 7.81 -8.68 -6.06
C ARG A 236 8.85 -9.65 -6.57
N SER A 237 9.24 -9.63 -7.85
CA SER A 237 10.37 -10.39 -8.38
C SER A 237 11.70 -9.71 -8.08
N ASN A 238 11.74 -8.44 -7.76
CA ASN A 238 12.94 -7.73 -7.33
C ASN A 238 13.08 -7.84 -5.81
N GLU A 239 11.98 -7.91 -5.06
CA GLU A 239 11.91 -8.36 -3.66
C GLU A 239 12.18 -9.86 -3.56
N SER A 240 11.67 -10.67 -4.50
CA SER A 240 11.93 -12.12 -4.59
C SER A 240 13.22 -12.50 -5.31
N ASN A 241 13.87 -11.62 -6.09
CA ASN A 241 15.24 -11.79 -6.59
C ASN A 241 16.25 -11.14 -5.64
N ASN A 242 15.86 -10.16 -4.81
CA ASN A 242 16.58 -9.82 -3.58
C ASN A 242 16.43 -10.90 -2.50
N SER A 243 15.46 -11.81 -2.62
CA SER A 243 15.37 -13.03 -1.80
C SER A 243 15.64 -14.34 -2.56
N ASN A 244 16.12 -14.28 -3.81
CA ASN A 244 16.61 -15.44 -4.58
C ASN A 244 17.94 -15.10 -5.27
N ASN A 245 18.96 -14.78 -4.50
CA ASN A 245 20.33 -15.20 -4.77
C ASN A 245 21.24 -14.98 -3.56
N VAL A 246 20.92 -15.69 -2.48
CA VAL A 246 21.93 -16.12 -1.52
C VAL A 246 21.76 -17.62 -1.34
N ASN A 247 22.47 -18.40 -2.14
CA ASN A 247 22.73 -19.80 -1.84
C ASN A 247 23.72 -19.86 -0.67
N SER A 248 23.18 -19.61 0.52
CA SER A 248 23.58 -20.16 1.81
C SER A 248 22.27 -20.40 2.54
N SER A 249 22.06 -21.59 3.08
CA SER A 249 20.81 -22.03 3.73
C SER A 249 20.38 -21.07 4.87
N ILE A 250 19.59 -20.03 4.55
CA ILE A 250 18.99 -19.13 5.53
C ILE A 250 17.70 -19.79 6.01
N ASN A 251 17.57 -19.89 7.33
CA ASN A 251 16.39 -20.35 8.01
C ASN A 251 15.19 -19.44 7.67
N LEU A 252 14.08 -20.04 7.20
CA LEU A 252 12.88 -19.30 6.81
C LEU A 252 12.04 -18.81 8.01
N LEU A 253 12.39 -19.19 9.24
CA LEU A 253 11.75 -18.70 10.45
C LEU A 253 12.39 -17.41 10.95
N LYS A 254 11.57 -16.46 11.41
CA LYS A 254 12.00 -15.28 12.16
C LYS A 254 12.12 -15.61 13.64
N ASN A 255 13.18 -15.09 14.27
CA ASN A 255 13.47 -15.31 15.70
C ASN A 255 13.37 -16.80 16.13
N PRO A 256 14.11 -17.71 15.46
CA PRO A 256 13.97 -19.16 15.67
C PRO A 256 14.50 -19.69 17.02
N GLY A 257 15.39 -18.93 17.67
CA GLY A 257 15.91 -19.23 19.02
C GLY A 257 15.23 -18.42 20.14
N PHE A 258 14.25 -17.56 19.81
CA PHE A 258 13.52 -16.75 20.78
C PHE A 258 14.34 -15.73 21.59
N GLU A 259 15.51 -15.33 21.07
CA GLU A 259 16.39 -14.29 21.61
C GLU A 259 15.66 -12.95 21.83
N ASN A 260 14.73 -12.63 20.94
CA ASN A 260 13.91 -11.43 21.02
C ASN A 260 12.50 -11.72 21.56
N GLY A 261 12.39 -12.64 22.52
CA GLY A 261 11.10 -13.05 23.06
C GLY A 261 10.27 -13.86 22.06
N THR A 262 8.95 -13.66 22.08
CA THR A 262 8.04 -14.25 21.08
C THR A 262 7.82 -13.34 19.86
N GLN A 263 8.63 -12.30 19.66
CA GLN A 263 8.49 -11.43 18.49
C GLN A 263 8.59 -12.24 17.20
N GLY A 264 7.61 -12.03 16.31
CA GLY A 264 7.45 -12.81 15.07
C GLY A 264 6.69 -14.13 15.22
N TRP A 265 6.29 -14.53 16.44
CA TRP A 265 5.50 -15.73 16.71
C TRP A 265 4.12 -15.35 17.24
N ASN A 266 3.07 -15.94 16.66
CA ASN A 266 1.70 -15.80 17.13
C ASN A 266 1.49 -16.71 18.33
N VAL A 267 1.10 -16.14 19.47
CA VAL A 267 0.92 -16.85 20.73
C VAL A 267 -0.57 -17.11 20.97
N ASN A 268 -0.96 -18.37 21.14
CA ASN A 268 -2.36 -18.72 21.46
C ASN A 268 -2.65 -18.46 22.95
N LYS A 269 -3.89 -18.01 23.26
CA LYS A 269 -4.41 -17.69 24.62
C LYS A 269 -4.65 -18.93 25.52
N GLY A 270 -3.73 -19.89 25.52
CA GLY A 270 -3.91 -21.18 26.18
C GLY A 270 -3.26 -21.30 27.55
N CYS A 271 -1.93 -21.24 27.60
CA CYS A 271 -1.14 -21.38 28.82
C CYS A 271 -0.12 -20.24 28.90
N PRO A 272 0.50 -20.00 30.07
CA PRO A 272 1.62 -19.07 30.18
C PRO A 272 2.80 -19.48 29.29
N ILE A 273 3.20 -18.55 28.43
CA ILE A 273 4.29 -18.71 27.46
C ILE A 273 5.29 -17.60 27.73
N TYR A 274 6.54 -17.97 27.97
CA TYR A 274 7.61 -17.05 28.31
C TYR A 274 8.78 -17.25 27.36
N SER A 275 9.54 -16.19 27.11
CA SER A 275 10.95 -16.37 26.75
C SER A 275 11.77 -16.27 28.03
N VAL A 276 12.68 -17.23 28.24
CA VAL A 276 13.45 -17.34 29.48
C VAL A 276 14.92 -17.47 29.19
N ASN A 277 15.72 -16.75 29.97
CA ASN A 277 17.18 -16.71 29.77
C ASN A 277 17.91 -17.87 30.45
N ASN A 278 17.23 -18.54 31.37
CA ASN A 278 17.72 -19.76 32.00
C ASN A 278 17.15 -20.96 31.25
N ASN A 279 18.02 -21.89 30.85
CA ASN A 279 17.68 -23.16 30.19
C ASN A 279 17.54 -23.10 28.64
N ALA A 280 18.12 -22.08 28.01
CA ALA A 280 18.36 -22.06 26.56
C ALA A 280 19.32 -23.19 26.15
N ARG A 281 19.13 -23.75 24.95
CA ARG A 281 20.06 -24.72 24.36
C ARG A 281 21.25 -23.98 23.75
N SER A 282 20.95 -22.91 23.01
CA SER A 282 21.93 -22.02 22.41
C SER A 282 21.46 -20.57 22.56
N GLY A 283 22.35 -19.59 22.41
CA GLY A 283 22.00 -18.19 22.63
C GLY A 283 21.68 -17.86 24.08
N GLU A 284 20.94 -16.76 24.28
CA GLU A 284 20.60 -16.21 25.59
C GLU A 284 19.20 -16.61 26.06
N SER A 285 18.31 -17.08 25.17
CA SER A 285 16.90 -17.33 25.51
C SER A 285 16.34 -18.62 24.91
N ALA A 286 15.26 -19.15 25.48
CA ALA A 286 14.43 -20.18 24.87
C ALA A 286 12.95 -19.98 25.20
N LEU A 287 12.07 -20.49 24.33
CA LEU A 287 10.63 -20.46 24.58
C LEU A 287 10.26 -21.50 25.62
N ARG A 288 9.54 -21.08 26.67
CA ARG A 288 9.04 -21.95 27.73
C ARG A 288 7.53 -21.95 27.78
N PHE A 289 6.94 -23.15 27.76
CA PHE A 289 5.54 -23.41 28.05
C PHE A 289 5.38 -23.90 29.48
N GLU A 290 4.40 -23.37 30.21
CA GLU A 290 4.02 -23.85 31.53
C GLU A 290 2.57 -24.33 31.53
N GLY A 291 2.33 -25.60 31.87
CA GLY A 291 0.98 -26.20 31.85
C GLY A 291 0.60 -26.84 30.52
N THR A 292 -0.66 -26.67 30.08
CA THR A 292 -1.24 -27.35 28.92
C THR A 292 -2.12 -26.45 28.06
N ARG A 293 -2.44 -26.90 26.84
CA ARG A 293 -3.10 -26.14 25.76
C ARG A 293 -2.27 -24.96 25.24
N CYS A 294 -0.95 -25.04 25.40
CA CYS A 294 -0.01 -24.06 24.91
C CYS A 294 0.15 -24.16 23.39
N GLY A 295 0.31 -23.03 22.71
CA GLY A 295 0.66 -23.03 21.31
C GLY A 295 1.28 -21.72 20.86
N VAL A 296 2.38 -21.81 20.11
CA VAL A 296 2.87 -20.70 19.28
C VAL A 296 2.98 -21.16 17.84
N PHE A 297 2.82 -20.24 16.89
CA PHE A 297 3.04 -20.55 15.48
C PHE A 297 3.57 -19.37 14.68
N GLN A 298 4.23 -19.68 13.57
CA GLN A 298 4.65 -18.71 12.57
C GLN A 298 4.19 -19.19 11.19
N ASN A 299 3.64 -18.26 10.41
CA ASN A 299 3.31 -18.50 9.00
C ASN A 299 4.53 -18.13 8.15
N ILE A 300 5.00 -19.07 7.35
CA ILE A 300 6.04 -18.86 6.35
C ILE A 300 5.34 -18.67 5.01
N ASN A 301 5.62 -17.55 4.35
CA ASN A 301 5.10 -17.21 3.01
C ASN A 301 6.26 -17.17 2.01
N GLY A 302 5.97 -17.30 0.72
CA GLY A 302 6.97 -17.29 -0.35
C GLY A 302 7.67 -18.63 -0.59
N LEU A 303 7.10 -19.75 -0.12
CA LEU A 303 7.60 -21.08 -0.46
C LEU A 303 7.43 -21.35 -1.96
N LYS A 304 8.35 -22.13 -2.54
CA LYS A 304 8.27 -22.55 -3.95
C LYS A 304 7.27 -23.71 -4.05
N PRO A 305 6.31 -23.69 -4.98
CA PRO A 305 5.41 -24.82 -5.19
C PRO A 305 6.16 -26.11 -5.53
N ASN A 306 5.58 -27.28 -5.20
CA ASN A 306 6.20 -28.59 -5.40
C ASN A 306 7.64 -28.76 -4.85
N THR A 307 8.04 -27.97 -3.86
CA THR A 307 9.41 -27.98 -3.32
C THR A 307 9.45 -28.59 -1.92
N GLU A 308 10.52 -29.34 -1.64
CA GLU A 308 10.71 -30.03 -0.36
C GLU A 308 11.46 -29.15 0.64
N TYR A 309 10.95 -29.10 1.87
CA TYR A 309 11.48 -28.32 2.98
C TYR A 309 11.67 -29.20 4.20
N LYS A 310 12.74 -28.94 4.95
CA LYS A 310 13.06 -29.60 6.22
C LYS A 310 12.92 -28.61 7.36
N VAL A 311 12.09 -28.96 8.34
CA VAL A 311 11.90 -28.28 9.61
C VAL A 311 12.67 -29.01 10.70
N THR A 312 13.48 -28.31 11.49
CA THR A 312 14.07 -28.84 12.73
C THR A 312 13.66 -27.98 13.92
N ALA A 313 13.59 -28.58 15.10
CA ALA A 313 13.36 -27.88 16.37
C ALA A 313 14.04 -28.65 17.49
N TYR A 314 14.69 -27.97 18.43
CA TYR A 314 15.18 -28.60 19.64
C TYR A 314 14.15 -28.44 20.75
N MET A 315 13.74 -29.55 21.34
CA MET A 315 12.62 -29.62 22.25
C MET A 315 13.01 -30.41 23.49
N LYS A 316 12.47 -30.03 24.65
CA LYS A 316 12.48 -30.87 25.86
C LYS A 316 11.28 -30.60 26.74
N SER A 317 10.96 -31.53 27.62
CA SER A 317 9.85 -31.41 28.54
C SER A 317 10.11 -32.12 29.87
N GLU A 318 9.67 -31.51 30.96
CA GLU A 318 9.57 -32.17 32.27
C GLU A 318 8.47 -33.25 32.28
N ASN A 319 8.56 -34.15 33.27
CA ASN A 319 7.58 -35.20 33.57
C ASN A 319 7.24 -36.15 32.41
N ASN A 320 8.11 -36.21 31.39
CA ASN A 320 7.84 -36.91 30.13
C ASN A 320 6.53 -36.49 29.45
N GLU A 321 6.09 -35.24 29.69
CA GLU A 321 4.92 -34.67 29.05
C GLU A 321 5.22 -34.37 27.59
N ALA A 322 4.26 -34.67 26.71
CA ALA A 322 4.47 -34.54 25.29
C ALA A 322 4.31 -33.09 24.79
N VAL A 323 5.30 -32.63 24.05
CA VAL A 323 5.27 -31.44 23.19
C VAL A 323 5.28 -31.83 21.72
N LEU A 324 4.73 -30.97 20.88
CA LEU A 324 4.48 -31.25 19.47
C LEU A 324 5.12 -30.18 18.57
N LEU A 325 5.77 -30.63 17.50
CA LEU A 325 6.09 -29.82 16.33
C LEU A 325 5.08 -30.16 15.23
N LYS A 326 4.36 -29.16 14.73
CA LYS A 326 3.29 -29.33 13.74
C LYS A 326 3.49 -28.44 12.52
N VAL A 327 3.35 -29.03 11.32
CA VAL A 327 3.41 -28.35 10.03
C VAL A 327 2.09 -28.50 9.29
N ARG A 328 1.52 -27.39 8.80
CA ARG A 328 0.18 -27.36 8.20
C ARG A 328 0.04 -26.25 7.15
N PHE A 329 -1.05 -26.27 6.40
CA PHE A 329 -1.37 -25.28 5.34
C PHE A 329 -0.36 -25.18 4.18
N TYR A 330 0.38 -26.26 3.92
CA TYR A 330 1.36 -26.32 2.83
C TYR A 330 0.82 -27.00 1.56
N GLY A 331 -0.46 -27.35 1.53
CA GLY A 331 -1.10 -28.07 0.41
C GLY A 331 -1.11 -29.59 0.55
N GLY A 332 -0.65 -30.13 1.69
CA GLY A 332 -0.75 -31.55 2.06
C GLY A 332 -1.37 -31.74 3.44
N GLU A 333 -1.40 -32.99 3.92
CA GLU A 333 -1.93 -33.34 5.25
C GLU A 333 -1.10 -32.76 6.41
N ASP A 334 -1.74 -32.46 7.53
CA ASP A 334 -1.05 -31.94 8.71
C ASP A 334 0.00 -32.93 9.25
N ILE A 335 1.28 -32.55 9.27
CA ILE A 335 2.34 -33.38 9.88
C ILE A 335 2.53 -32.96 11.34
N THR A 336 2.49 -33.92 12.25
CA THR A 336 2.75 -33.68 13.68
C THR A 336 3.79 -34.65 14.21
N ARG A 337 4.84 -34.14 14.88
CA ARG A 337 5.85 -34.93 15.58
C ARG A 337 5.81 -34.66 17.07
N ARG A 338 5.92 -35.73 17.87
CA ARG A 338 5.84 -35.71 19.32
C ARG A 338 7.22 -35.87 19.93
N TYR A 339 7.51 -35.12 20.99
CA TYR A 339 8.74 -35.24 21.78
C TYR A 339 8.42 -35.10 23.27
N ASN A 340 9.10 -35.86 24.13
CA ASN A 340 8.76 -35.95 25.55
C ASN A 340 9.93 -36.35 26.46
N LYS A 341 11.18 -36.01 26.09
CA LYS A 341 12.35 -36.27 26.95
C LYS A 341 12.71 -35.04 27.78
N SER A 342 13.35 -35.26 28.93
CA SER A 342 13.84 -34.22 29.85
C SER A 342 15.06 -33.46 29.34
N GLU A 343 15.78 -34.01 28.35
CA GLU A 343 16.92 -33.38 27.69
C GLU A 343 16.52 -32.82 26.32
N TYR A 344 17.24 -31.79 25.84
CA TYR A 344 17.03 -31.26 24.49
C TYR A 344 17.36 -32.32 23.44
N GLY A 345 16.42 -32.57 22.53
CA GLY A 345 16.67 -33.35 21.32
C GLY A 345 16.09 -32.67 20.09
N GLU A 346 16.75 -32.94 18.96
CA GLU A 346 16.31 -32.46 17.66
C GLU A 346 15.10 -33.27 17.19
N VAL A 347 14.05 -32.56 16.77
CA VAL A 347 12.87 -33.11 16.10
C VAL A 347 12.87 -32.60 14.68
N THR A 348 12.83 -33.50 13.70
CA THR A 348 12.84 -33.16 12.26
C THR A 348 11.52 -33.53 11.57
N VAL A 349 11.02 -32.64 10.72
CA VAL A 349 9.89 -32.86 9.81
C VAL A 349 10.30 -32.45 8.41
N THR A 350 10.02 -33.29 7.41
CA THR A 350 10.15 -32.91 5.99
C THR A 350 8.76 -32.80 5.39
N PHE A 351 8.50 -31.76 4.60
CA PHE A 351 7.24 -31.58 3.89
C PHE A 351 7.49 -31.06 2.47
N LYS A 352 6.61 -31.41 1.53
CA LYS A 352 6.63 -30.92 0.15
C LYS A 352 5.39 -30.07 -0.09
N THR A 353 5.57 -28.83 -0.52
CA THR A 353 4.44 -27.93 -0.82
C THR A 353 3.61 -28.45 -2.00
N GLY A 354 2.31 -28.18 -1.99
CA GLY A 354 1.42 -28.47 -3.11
C GLY A 354 1.74 -27.69 -4.40
N PRO A 355 1.05 -27.98 -5.52
CA PRO A 355 1.34 -27.41 -6.84
C PRO A 355 1.16 -25.89 -6.95
N GLU A 356 0.32 -25.30 -6.10
CA GLU A 356 0.07 -23.86 -6.06
C GLU A 356 0.34 -23.24 -4.68
N ASN A 357 0.79 -24.05 -3.71
CA ASN A 357 0.99 -23.59 -2.35
C ASN A 357 2.34 -22.89 -2.18
N THR A 358 2.28 -21.64 -1.73
CA THR A 358 3.45 -20.81 -1.46
C THR A 358 3.60 -20.45 0.02
N SER A 359 2.97 -21.21 0.92
CA SER A 359 2.99 -20.95 2.36
C SER A 359 2.96 -22.23 3.18
N ALA A 360 3.41 -22.17 4.43
CA ALA A 360 3.23 -23.21 5.45
C ALA A 360 3.15 -22.58 6.83
N ARG A 361 2.50 -23.22 7.79
CA ARG A 361 2.50 -22.83 9.20
C ARG A 361 3.27 -23.84 10.04
N ILE A 362 4.23 -23.36 10.79
CA ILE A 362 5.01 -24.12 11.77
C ILE A 362 4.49 -23.78 13.16
N ALA A 363 4.09 -24.79 13.92
CA ALA A 363 3.51 -24.62 15.24
C ALA A 363 4.19 -25.51 16.28
N LEU A 364 4.42 -24.94 17.46
CA LEU A 364 4.87 -25.64 18.66
C LEU A 364 3.71 -25.72 19.63
N LEU A 365 3.34 -26.91 20.07
CA LEU A 365 2.13 -27.13 20.85
C LEU A 365 2.40 -28.02 22.07
N LYS A 366 1.60 -27.83 23.13
CA LYS A 366 1.52 -28.76 24.27
C LYS A 366 0.06 -28.99 24.64
N TYR A 367 -0.42 -30.21 24.42
CA TYR A 367 -1.81 -30.61 24.69
C TYR A 367 -1.83 -31.94 25.44
N VAL A 368 -1.45 -31.89 26.72
CA VAL A 368 -1.51 -33.04 27.64
C VAL A 368 -2.47 -32.68 28.76
N ALA A 369 -3.60 -33.37 28.88
CA ALA A 369 -4.57 -33.09 29.92
C ALA A 369 -3.94 -33.26 31.31
N GLY A 370 -4.10 -32.26 32.19
CA GLY A 370 -3.53 -32.29 33.54
C GLY A 370 -2.02 -32.05 33.64
N ALA A 371 -1.34 -31.71 32.53
CA ALA A 371 0.09 -31.42 32.55
C ALA A 371 0.44 -30.18 33.39
N THR A 372 1.48 -30.32 34.22
CA THR A 372 2.01 -29.26 35.08
C THR A 372 3.49 -28.99 34.82
N GLY A 373 4.17 -29.90 34.11
CA GLY A 373 5.59 -29.74 33.77
C GLY A 373 5.84 -28.55 32.84
N ARG A 374 7.07 -28.05 32.84
CA ARG A 374 7.52 -27.03 31.91
C ARG A 374 8.12 -27.70 30.67
N SER A 375 8.03 -27.01 29.54
CA SER A 375 8.62 -27.50 28.29
C SER A 375 9.32 -26.38 27.57
N TRP A 376 10.43 -26.68 26.91
CA TRP A 376 11.27 -25.70 26.24
C TRP A 376 11.47 -26.04 24.78
N PHE A 377 11.59 -24.98 23.98
CA PHE A 377 11.78 -25.04 22.54
C PHE A 377 12.85 -24.02 22.14
N ASP A 378 13.76 -24.44 21.29
CA ASP A 378 14.89 -23.63 20.88
C ASP A 378 15.43 -24.07 19.51
N ASP A 379 16.23 -23.22 18.87
CA ASP A 379 16.96 -23.47 17.63
C ASP A 379 16.10 -24.07 16.51
N LEU A 380 14.93 -23.47 16.23
CA LEU A 380 14.09 -23.94 15.14
C LEU A 380 14.73 -23.64 13.78
N SER A 381 14.50 -24.46 12.77
CA SER A 381 14.93 -24.17 11.41
C SER A 381 13.93 -24.63 10.38
N VAL A 382 13.76 -23.87 9.31
CA VAL A 382 13.11 -24.34 8.08
C VAL A 382 14.00 -24.00 6.90
N VAL A 383 14.41 -25.03 6.15
CA VAL A 383 15.31 -24.90 5.00
C VAL A 383 14.80 -25.71 3.81
N GLU A 384 15.09 -25.25 2.60
CA GLU A 384 14.84 -26.01 1.36
C GLU A 384 15.78 -27.23 1.29
N VAL A 385 15.25 -28.40 0.96
CA VAL A 385 16.03 -29.63 0.82
C VAL A 385 16.67 -29.68 -0.57
N GLY A 386 18.00 -29.76 -0.64
CA GLY A 386 18.77 -29.83 -1.90
C GLY A 386 19.82 -28.72 -2.10
N SER A 387 19.93 -27.76 -1.18
CA SER A 387 21.02 -26.76 -1.19
C SER A 387 22.34 -27.37 -0.70
N LYS A 388 23.37 -27.43 -1.55
CA LYS A 388 24.72 -27.92 -1.19
C LYS A 388 25.39 -27.02 -0.13
N THR A 389 25.96 -27.64 0.89
CA THR A 389 26.78 -27.02 1.95
C THR A 389 28.20 -26.72 1.47
N VAL A 390 28.71 -25.52 1.74
CA VAL A 390 30.16 -25.24 1.82
C VAL A 390 30.43 -24.49 3.12
N ALA A 391 31.45 -24.95 3.84
CA ALA A 391 31.83 -24.53 5.18
C ALA A 391 32.39 -23.09 5.24
N LYS A 392 32.11 -22.47 6.40
CA LYS A 392 32.77 -21.32 7.07
C LYS A 392 33.49 -20.31 6.18
N ASN A 393 32.95 -19.09 6.13
CA ASN A 393 33.69 -17.92 6.62
C ASN A 393 32.72 -16.74 6.88
N ASN A 394 33.01 -16.04 7.97
CA ASN A 394 32.30 -14.88 8.53
C ASN A 394 31.89 -13.86 7.45
N ASN A 395 30.61 -13.45 7.42
CA ASN A 395 30.19 -12.29 6.63
C ASN A 395 29.32 -11.34 7.45
N SER A 396 29.97 -10.23 7.81
CA SER A 396 29.35 -8.93 8.04
C SER A 396 28.80 -8.40 6.71
N SER A 397 27.53 -8.01 6.70
CA SER A 397 26.87 -7.35 5.57
C SER A 397 27.34 -5.89 5.45
N THR A 398 28.31 -5.65 4.57
CA THR A 398 28.61 -4.31 4.05
C THR A 398 28.44 -4.36 2.53
N THR A 399 27.70 -3.41 1.95
CA THR A 399 27.63 -3.22 0.50
C THR A 399 29.04 -2.95 -0.02
N LYS A 400 29.65 -3.99 -0.60
CA LYS A 400 31.06 -3.97 -0.96
C LYS A 400 31.32 -2.87 -1.98
N ASN A 401 32.08 -1.87 -1.58
CA ASN A 401 32.62 -0.87 -2.50
C ASN A 401 33.42 -1.59 -3.59
N LEU A 402 33.09 -1.30 -4.85
CA LEU A 402 33.72 -1.94 -6.00
C LEU A 402 35.11 -1.36 -6.31
N LEU A 403 35.47 -0.24 -5.68
CA LEU A 403 36.80 0.34 -5.76
C LEU A 403 37.74 -0.28 -4.73
N ASN A 404 38.92 -0.67 -5.17
CA ASN A 404 40.03 -1.04 -4.31
C ASN A 404 40.74 0.23 -3.81
N ASN A 405 41.09 0.23 -2.52
CA ASN A 405 41.87 1.31 -1.89
C ASN A 405 41.26 2.69 -2.14
N SER A 406 39.98 2.84 -1.79
CA SER A 406 39.17 4.01 -2.15
C SER A 406 39.34 5.23 -1.24
N GLY A 407 39.84 5.03 -0.01
CA GLY A 407 40.32 6.08 0.90
C GLY A 407 41.84 6.24 0.88
N PHE A 408 42.55 5.60 -0.05
CA PHE A 408 44.00 5.77 -0.26
C PHE A 408 44.92 5.46 0.93
N GLU A 409 44.42 4.77 1.96
CA GLU A 409 45.19 4.31 3.13
C GLU A 409 46.42 3.45 2.77
N ASN A 410 46.38 2.77 1.62
CA ASN A 410 47.51 2.02 1.08
C ASN A 410 48.20 2.75 -0.08
N GLY A 411 48.30 4.07 0.03
CA GLY A 411 48.87 4.93 -0.99
C GLY A 411 48.00 4.95 -2.25
N THR A 412 48.64 4.99 -3.42
CA THR A 412 47.94 4.92 -4.72
C THR A 412 47.83 3.49 -5.28
N LYS A 413 48.11 2.47 -4.47
CA LYS A 413 48.08 1.06 -4.92
C LYS A 413 46.66 0.70 -5.37
N GLY A 414 46.54 0.03 -6.52
CA GLY A 414 45.23 -0.29 -7.14
C GLY A 414 44.68 0.80 -8.06
N TRP A 415 45.28 1.99 -8.09
CA TRP A 415 44.93 3.06 -9.02
C TRP A 415 45.98 3.20 -10.11
N ASN A 416 45.53 3.23 -11.36
CA ASN A 416 46.42 3.45 -12.50
C ASN A 416 46.70 4.95 -12.63
N LYS A 417 47.96 5.35 -12.51
CA LYS A 417 48.38 6.74 -12.69
C LYS A 417 48.43 7.09 -14.18
N GLY A 418 47.78 8.19 -14.54
CA GLY A 418 47.97 8.82 -15.84
C GLY A 418 49.31 9.59 -15.90
N LYS A 419 49.65 10.09 -17.09
CA LYS A 419 50.75 11.06 -17.24
C LYS A 419 50.32 12.41 -16.67
N GLY A 420 51.23 13.17 -16.08
CA GLY A 420 50.97 14.55 -15.63
C GLY A 420 51.68 14.92 -14.32
N CYS A 421 51.05 15.82 -13.58
CA CYS A 421 51.47 16.32 -12.27
C CYS A 421 51.76 15.22 -11.21
N PRO A 422 52.54 15.51 -10.16
CA PRO A 422 52.71 14.63 -9.01
C PRO A 422 51.38 14.20 -8.37
N ILE A 423 51.24 12.89 -8.15
CA ILE A 423 50.07 12.26 -7.53
C ILE A 423 50.54 11.39 -6.37
N ASN A 424 50.23 11.83 -5.15
CA ASN A 424 50.67 11.21 -3.91
C ASN A 424 49.49 11.00 -2.97
N ALA A 425 49.53 9.93 -2.16
CA ALA A 425 48.69 9.86 -0.97
C ALA A 425 49.41 10.62 0.15
N VAL A 426 48.69 11.45 0.89
CA VAL A 426 49.25 12.31 1.95
C VAL A 426 48.52 12.06 3.24
N ASN A 427 49.27 12.13 4.35
CA ASN A 427 48.74 11.79 5.68
C ASN A 427 48.24 13.00 6.47
N ASN A 428 48.31 14.18 5.87
CA ASN A 428 47.75 15.42 6.37
C ASN A 428 46.61 15.83 5.43
N ASN A 429 45.50 16.34 5.98
CA ASN A 429 44.33 16.78 5.20
C ASN A 429 43.48 15.62 4.62
N SER A 430 43.52 14.42 5.22
CA SER A 430 42.51 13.39 4.96
C SER A 430 41.14 13.83 5.46
N ARG A 431 40.08 13.36 4.81
CA ARG A 431 38.69 13.59 5.24
C ARG A 431 38.29 12.51 6.25
N SER A 432 38.69 11.27 6.00
CA SER A 432 38.59 10.16 6.93
C SER A 432 39.84 9.30 6.86
N GLY A 433 40.06 8.44 7.85
CA GLY A 433 41.28 7.63 7.91
C GLY A 433 42.56 8.47 8.01
N ASN A 434 43.68 7.87 7.63
CA ASN A 434 45.01 8.47 7.76
C ASN A 434 45.53 9.05 6.44
N SER A 435 44.87 8.84 5.30
CA SER A 435 45.39 9.24 3.98
C SER A 435 44.32 9.86 3.08
N ALA A 436 44.73 10.76 2.20
CA ALA A 436 43.91 11.18 1.05
C ALA A 436 44.79 11.31 -0.20
N LEU A 437 44.20 11.16 -1.38
CA LEU A 437 44.90 11.36 -2.64
C LEU A 437 45.04 12.85 -2.95
N MET A 438 46.26 13.33 -3.13
CA MET A 438 46.55 14.70 -3.50
C MET A 438 47.15 14.79 -4.90
N PHE A 439 46.62 15.72 -5.69
CA PHE A 439 47.23 16.18 -6.94
C PHE A 439 47.89 17.53 -6.70
N GLU A 440 49.14 17.67 -7.14
CA GLU A 440 49.92 18.91 -7.03
C GLU A 440 50.25 19.42 -8.44
N GLY A 441 49.51 20.43 -8.91
CA GLY A 441 49.59 20.92 -10.30
C GLY A 441 48.39 20.47 -11.15
N THR A 442 48.52 20.43 -12.47
CA THR A 442 47.38 20.23 -13.38
C THR A 442 47.67 19.26 -14.53
N LYS A 443 46.66 18.92 -15.33
CA LYS A 443 46.73 17.94 -16.43
C LYS A 443 47.13 16.54 -15.96
N CYS A 444 46.57 16.11 -14.83
CA CYS A 444 46.85 14.83 -14.21
C CYS A 444 45.57 14.09 -13.82
N GLY A 445 45.73 12.79 -13.59
CA GLY A 445 44.63 11.98 -13.10
C GLY A 445 45.02 10.54 -12.80
N VAL A 446 44.16 9.89 -12.03
CA VAL A 446 44.21 8.45 -11.78
C VAL A 446 42.90 7.81 -12.16
N PHE A 447 42.92 6.51 -12.45
CA PHE A 447 41.69 5.77 -12.67
C PHE A 447 41.76 4.32 -12.20
N GLN A 448 40.58 3.77 -11.91
CA GLN A 448 40.40 2.34 -11.71
C GLN A 448 39.42 1.82 -12.76
N LYS A 449 39.77 0.68 -13.36
CA LYS A 449 38.86 -0.06 -14.25
C LYS A 449 38.05 -1.01 -13.38
N LEU A 450 36.73 -0.96 -13.54
CA LEU A 450 35.80 -1.91 -12.95
C LEU A 450 35.39 -2.91 -14.02
N SER A 451 35.39 -4.19 -13.67
CA SER A 451 34.97 -5.31 -14.51
C SER A 451 34.04 -6.21 -13.72
N GLY A 452 33.14 -6.92 -14.40
CA GLY A 452 32.12 -7.75 -13.75
C GLY A 452 30.91 -6.96 -13.24
N LEU A 453 30.67 -5.74 -13.75
CA LEU A 453 29.41 -5.05 -13.53
C LEU A 453 28.27 -5.84 -14.19
N LYS A 454 27.07 -5.76 -13.62
CA LYS A 454 25.89 -6.39 -14.21
C LYS A 454 25.36 -5.52 -15.34
N PRO A 455 24.91 -6.10 -16.47
CA PRO A 455 24.25 -5.35 -17.52
C PRO A 455 22.92 -4.75 -17.05
N ASN A 456 22.51 -3.62 -17.64
CA ASN A 456 21.27 -2.88 -17.29
C ASN A 456 21.14 -2.48 -15.80
N THR A 457 22.24 -2.40 -15.06
CA THR A 457 22.23 -2.14 -13.63
C THR A 457 22.73 -0.73 -13.34
N THR A 458 22.03 -0.02 -12.45
CA THR A 458 22.45 1.31 -12.02
C THR A 458 23.46 1.19 -10.88
N TYR A 459 24.49 2.01 -10.93
CA TYR A 459 25.53 2.15 -9.92
C TYR A 459 25.58 3.61 -9.45
N LYS A 460 25.79 3.82 -8.15
CA LYS A 460 26.13 5.14 -7.58
C LYS A 460 27.64 5.20 -7.41
N VAL A 461 28.25 6.27 -7.90
CA VAL A 461 29.62 6.65 -7.57
C VAL A 461 29.61 7.90 -6.70
N SER A 462 30.46 7.94 -5.69
CA SER A 462 30.73 9.12 -4.89
C SER A 462 32.23 9.30 -4.64
N ALA A 463 32.63 10.55 -4.37
CA ALA A 463 33.97 10.93 -3.95
C ALA A 463 33.87 12.22 -3.13
N TYR A 464 34.66 12.35 -2.08
CA TYR A 464 34.85 13.62 -1.38
C TYR A 464 35.99 14.38 -2.03
N ILE A 465 35.74 15.63 -2.43
CA ILE A 465 36.70 16.45 -3.14
C ILE A 465 36.90 17.76 -2.38
N LYS A 466 38.14 18.22 -2.28
CA LYS A 466 38.52 19.54 -1.77
C LYS A 466 39.57 20.14 -2.71
N SER A 467 39.54 21.45 -2.93
CA SER A 467 40.53 22.10 -3.81
C SER A 467 40.91 23.52 -3.39
N GLU A 468 42.15 23.90 -3.70
CA GLU A 468 42.68 25.26 -3.55
C GLU A 468 42.37 26.13 -4.78
N ASN A 469 42.41 27.45 -4.60
CA ASN A 469 42.36 28.47 -5.66
C ASN A 469 41.12 28.38 -6.58
N ASN A 470 40.03 27.78 -6.11
CA ASN A 470 38.85 27.47 -6.92
C ASN A 470 39.13 26.61 -8.18
N GLU A 471 40.25 25.89 -8.20
CA GLU A 471 40.65 25.02 -9.30
C GLU A 471 39.89 23.69 -9.19
N ALA A 472 39.04 23.34 -10.17
CA ALA A 472 38.15 22.20 -10.00
C ALA A 472 38.85 20.83 -10.06
N GLY A 473 38.61 20.01 -9.04
CA GLY A 473 38.76 18.55 -9.09
C GLY A 473 37.57 17.92 -9.82
N LEU A 474 37.83 16.83 -10.56
CA LEU A 474 36.84 16.19 -11.41
C LEU A 474 36.68 14.71 -11.05
N LEU A 475 35.42 14.28 -10.88
CA LEU A 475 35.02 12.87 -10.85
C LEU A 475 34.43 12.50 -12.21
N LYS A 476 35.00 11.50 -12.90
CA LYS A 476 34.59 11.10 -14.24
C LYS A 476 34.28 9.61 -14.34
N VAL A 477 33.15 9.26 -14.95
CA VAL A 477 32.72 7.88 -15.22
C VAL A 477 32.60 7.65 -16.73
N ARG A 478 33.22 6.58 -17.23
CA ARG A 478 33.29 6.26 -18.67
C ARG A 478 33.16 4.76 -18.95
N PHE A 479 32.97 4.41 -20.23
CA PHE A 479 33.03 3.04 -20.75
C PHE A 479 32.02 2.04 -20.17
N TYR A 480 30.89 2.53 -19.68
CA TYR A 480 29.81 1.71 -19.13
C TYR A 480 28.66 1.44 -20.11
N GLY A 481 28.81 1.83 -21.38
CA GLY A 481 27.77 1.73 -22.40
C GLY A 481 26.92 2.98 -22.60
N GLY A 482 27.12 4.01 -21.77
CA GLY A 482 26.48 5.33 -21.91
C GLY A 482 27.45 6.48 -22.14
N LYS A 483 26.92 7.70 -22.22
CA LYS A 483 27.69 8.95 -22.38
C LYS A 483 28.54 9.23 -21.13
N ASP A 484 29.78 9.68 -21.31
CA ASP A 484 30.65 10.02 -20.18
C ASP A 484 30.00 11.01 -19.20
N ILE A 485 30.13 10.73 -17.90
CA ILE A 485 29.67 11.62 -16.83
C ILE A 485 30.89 12.32 -16.23
N THR A 486 30.85 13.64 -16.06
CA THR A 486 31.88 14.40 -15.36
C THR A 486 31.22 15.34 -14.35
N ARG A 487 31.63 15.24 -13.09
CA ARG A 487 31.24 16.15 -12.01
C ARG A 487 32.44 16.96 -11.56
N ARG A 488 32.21 18.24 -11.28
CA ARG A 488 33.25 19.21 -10.89
C ARG A 488 33.01 19.67 -9.46
N TYR A 489 34.08 19.89 -8.71
CA TYR A 489 34.02 20.49 -7.39
C TYR A 489 35.30 21.29 -7.11
N ASN A 490 35.15 22.49 -6.54
CA ASN A 490 36.22 23.46 -6.45
C ASN A 490 36.23 24.29 -5.15
N LYS A 491 35.55 23.83 -4.09
CA LYS A 491 35.58 24.52 -2.80
C LYS A 491 36.80 24.12 -1.96
N SER A 492 37.20 25.02 -1.06
CA SER A 492 38.30 24.84 -0.10
C SER A 492 38.00 23.86 1.04
N GLU A 493 36.77 23.38 1.15
CA GLU A 493 36.35 22.36 2.11
C GLU A 493 35.88 21.09 1.38
N TYR A 494 36.05 19.93 2.01
CA TYR A 494 35.58 18.67 1.45
C TYR A 494 34.06 18.69 1.24
N GLY A 495 33.63 18.39 0.02
CA GLY A 495 32.24 18.14 -0.30
C GLY A 495 32.09 16.83 -1.03
N GLU A 496 30.98 16.13 -0.76
CA GLU A 496 30.65 14.91 -1.49
C GLU A 496 30.18 15.25 -2.90
N VAL A 497 30.76 14.57 -3.88
CA VAL A 497 30.38 14.64 -5.28
C VAL A 497 29.85 13.29 -5.69
N THR A 498 28.61 13.24 -6.14
CA THR A 498 27.94 12.00 -6.53
C THR A 498 27.50 11.99 -7.99
N ALA A 499 27.45 10.80 -8.57
CA ALA A 499 26.82 10.55 -9.86
C ALA A 499 26.25 9.13 -9.89
N THR A 500 25.21 8.93 -10.71
CA THR A 500 24.66 7.61 -11.00
C THR A 500 24.87 7.28 -12.46
N PHE A 501 25.16 6.01 -12.76
CA PHE A 501 25.28 5.52 -14.13
C PHE A 501 24.64 4.14 -14.27
N LYS A 502 23.92 3.91 -15.36
CA LYS A 502 23.33 2.62 -15.70
C LYS A 502 24.15 1.95 -16.78
N THR A 503 24.64 0.74 -16.52
CA THR A 503 25.36 -0.05 -17.52
C THR A 503 24.44 -0.37 -18.69
N GLY A 504 25.00 -0.35 -19.91
CA GLY A 504 24.29 -0.78 -21.11
C GLY A 504 23.88 -2.25 -21.08
N PRO A 505 23.02 -2.70 -22.02
CA PRO A 505 22.44 -4.05 -22.03
C PRO A 505 23.43 -5.21 -22.07
N GLU A 506 24.66 -4.97 -22.53
CA GLU A 506 25.75 -5.96 -22.57
C GLU A 506 27.02 -5.48 -21.83
N ASN A 507 26.96 -4.30 -21.19
CA ASN A 507 28.13 -3.70 -20.58
C ASN A 507 28.38 -4.22 -19.17
N THR A 508 29.52 -4.87 -18.99
CA THR A 508 29.96 -5.42 -17.70
C THR A 508 31.18 -4.71 -17.12
N SER A 509 31.47 -3.49 -17.58
CA SER A 509 32.62 -2.72 -17.11
C SER A 509 32.33 -1.22 -17.04
N ALA A 510 33.13 -0.50 -16.26
CA ALA A 510 33.16 0.96 -16.23
C ALA A 510 34.56 1.45 -15.84
N ARG A 511 34.85 2.73 -16.05
CA ARG A 511 36.07 3.38 -15.58
C ARG A 511 35.73 4.58 -14.72
N ILE A 512 36.27 4.60 -13.51
CA ILE A 512 36.16 5.72 -12.58
C ILE A 512 37.49 6.45 -12.56
N ALA A 513 37.49 7.74 -12.87
CA ALA A 513 38.67 8.56 -12.98
C ALA A 513 38.55 9.82 -12.12
N LEU A 514 39.64 10.16 -11.46
CA LEU A 514 39.84 11.43 -10.77
C LEU A 514 40.80 12.26 -11.59
N LEU A 515 40.42 13.49 -11.93
CA LEU A 515 41.19 14.34 -12.83
C LEU A 515 41.31 15.76 -12.29
N LYS A 516 42.40 16.44 -12.65
CA LYS A 516 42.52 17.89 -12.54
C LYS A 516 43.01 18.44 -13.86
N TYR A 517 42.22 19.35 -14.45
CA TYR A 517 42.53 19.98 -15.73
C TYR A 517 42.11 21.44 -15.68
N VAL A 518 43.06 22.27 -15.28
CA VAL A 518 43.01 23.74 -15.25
C VAL A 518 44.28 24.25 -15.92
N ASP A 519 44.18 24.97 -17.04
CA ASP A 519 45.36 25.50 -17.71
C ASP A 519 46.09 26.52 -16.81
N GLY A 520 47.40 26.32 -16.61
CA GLY A 520 48.21 27.15 -15.71
C GLY A 520 47.97 26.93 -14.21
N GLY A 521 47.12 25.98 -13.81
CA GLY A 521 46.73 25.76 -12.41
C GLY A 521 47.87 25.25 -11.52
N THR A 522 48.02 25.85 -10.35
CA THR A 522 49.07 25.54 -9.36
C THR A 522 48.51 25.02 -8.04
N GLY A 523 47.20 25.18 -7.79
CA GLY A 523 46.55 24.75 -6.56
C GLY A 523 46.55 23.22 -6.38
N ARG A 524 46.48 22.75 -5.14
CA ARG A 524 46.34 21.33 -4.82
C ARG A 524 44.87 20.91 -4.76
N THR A 525 44.61 19.65 -5.09
CA THR A 525 43.27 19.05 -4.98
C THR A 525 43.38 17.71 -4.29
N TRP A 526 42.50 17.48 -3.32
CA TRP A 526 42.43 16.24 -2.57
C TRP A 526 41.15 15.48 -2.90
N PHE A 527 41.28 14.16 -2.92
CA PHE A 527 40.20 13.21 -3.12
C PHE A 527 40.25 12.15 -2.04
N ASP A 528 39.10 11.82 -1.48
CA ASP A 528 39.02 10.85 -0.41
C ASP A 528 37.66 10.12 -0.40
N ASP A 529 37.59 9.00 0.32
CA ASP A 529 36.41 8.18 0.55
C ASP A 529 35.60 7.88 -0.72
N LEU A 530 36.26 7.42 -1.78
CA LEU A 530 35.54 7.07 -3.00
C LEU A 530 34.65 5.86 -2.77
N SER A 531 33.52 5.83 -3.45
CA SER A 531 32.64 4.68 -3.43
C SER A 531 32.03 4.42 -4.78
N VAL A 532 31.98 3.16 -5.19
CA VAL A 532 31.11 2.70 -6.27
C VAL A 532 30.33 1.52 -5.75
N ILE A 533 29.02 1.66 -5.73
CA ILE A 533 28.11 0.62 -5.25
C ILE A 533 27.01 0.38 -6.28
N GLU A 534 26.56 -0.86 -6.36
CA GLU A 534 25.39 -1.25 -7.15
C GLU A 534 24.11 -0.76 -6.47
N ILE A 535 23.21 -0.12 -7.23
CA ILE A 535 21.93 0.40 -6.71
C ILE A 535 20.68 -0.14 -7.47
N GLY A 536 20.85 -0.99 -8.49
CA GLY A 536 19.74 -1.66 -9.21
C GLY A 536 18.95 -0.75 -10.18
N THR A 537 18.06 -1.32 -11.00
CA THR A 537 17.09 -0.53 -11.80
C THR A 537 16.06 0.12 -10.86
N GLN A 538 16.33 1.34 -10.38
CA GLN A 538 15.46 2.01 -9.40
C GLN A 538 14.24 2.70 -10.03
N LEU A 539 13.07 2.43 -9.47
CA LEU A 539 12.26 3.45 -8.78
C LEU A 539 12.20 2.92 -7.34
N VAL A 540 12.60 3.64 -6.29
CA VAL A 540 11.88 4.76 -5.68
C VAL A 540 12.91 5.61 -4.90
N SER A 541 12.74 6.93 -4.79
CA SER A 541 13.09 7.59 -3.52
C SER A 541 12.46 6.77 -2.40
N GLU A 542 13.03 6.56 -1.21
CA GLU A 542 12.18 6.08 -0.11
C GLU A 542 10.96 7.01 -0.05
N GLU A 543 9.80 6.51 -0.48
CA GLU A 543 8.57 7.28 -0.47
C GLU A 543 8.28 7.42 1.02
N LYS A 544 8.65 8.59 1.55
CA LYS A 544 8.35 8.92 2.93
C LYS A 544 6.86 8.71 3.11
N PRO A 545 6.45 7.97 4.15
CA PRO A 545 5.04 7.82 4.43
C PRO A 545 4.38 9.19 4.57
N ILE A 546 3.14 9.31 4.11
CA ILE A 546 2.44 10.61 4.06
C ILE A 546 2.44 11.30 5.44
N ARG A 547 2.28 10.54 6.53
CA ARG A 547 2.33 11.06 7.90
C ARG A 547 3.65 11.73 8.24
N GLU A 548 4.77 11.18 7.78
CA GLU A 548 6.09 11.78 8.01
C GLU A 548 6.26 13.06 7.21
N ILE A 549 5.75 13.10 5.97
CA ILE A 549 5.73 14.33 5.16
C ILE A 549 4.95 15.43 5.87
N LEU A 550 3.82 15.10 6.48
CA LEU A 550 2.98 16.08 7.19
C LEU A 550 3.66 16.57 8.47
N THR A 551 4.28 15.69 9.25
CA THR A 551 5.08 16.07 10.42
C THR A 551 6.26 16.98 10.02
N GLU A 552 7.00 16.65 8.97
CA GLU A 552 8.08 17.50 8.45
C GLU A 552 7.62 18.89 7.99
N LYS A 553 6.35 18.99 7.62
CA LYS A 553 5.69 20.24 7.21
C LYS A 553 4.93 20.93 8.35
N ASN A 554 5.08 20.46 9.60
CA ASN A 554 4.42 20.97 10.81
C ASN A 554 2.87 20.91 10.75
N TYR A 555 2.32 19.86 10.14
CA TYR A 555 0.88 19.57 10.13
C TYR A 555 0.49 18.51 11.17
N ASP A 556 1.10 18.54 12.36
CA ASP A 556 0.91 17.52 13.40
C ASP A 556 -0.55 17.41 13.89
N ASN A 557 -1.31 18.50 13.79
CA ASN A 557 -2.73 18.56 14.16
C ASN A 557 -3.69 18.24 12.99
N PHE A 558 -3.17 17.87 11.82
CA PHE A 558 -3.99 17.53 10.67
C PHE A 558 -4.31 16.03 10.67
N TYR A 559 -5.56 15.69 10.97
CA TYR A 559 -6.02 14.30 10.92
C TYR A 559 -6.35 13.89 9.49
N PHE A 560 -5.68 12.86 9.01
CA PHE A 560 -5.89 12.30 7.68
C PHE A 560 -5.81 10.78 7.77
N GLY A 561 -6.78 10.12 7.14
CA GLY A 561 -7.01 8.71 7.39
C GLY A 561 -7.79 8.02 6.31
N ALA A 562 -7.82 6.70 6.41
CA ALA A 562 -8.64 5.83 5.58
C ALA A 562 -9.56 4.99 6.46
N THR A 563 -10.59 4.41 5.85
CA THR A 563 -11.47 3.46 6.51
C THR A 563 -10.90 2.04 6.43
N ILE A 564 -11.00 1.26 7.51
CA ILE A 564 -10.59 -0.15 7.52
C ILE A 564 -11.67 -1.06 8.10
N SER A 565 -11.84 -2.22 7.49
CA SER A 565 -12.73 -3.28 7.97
C SER A 565 -11.97 -4.31 8.81
N SER A 566 -12.65 -5.01 9.72
CA SER A 566 -12.02 -6.07 10.52
C SER A 566 -11.47 -7.22 9.67
N GLY A 567 -11.99 -7.42 8.45
CA GLY A 567 -11.51 -8.45 7.52
C GLY A 567 -10.24 -8.05 6.75
N GLN A 568 -9.79 -6.81 6.89
CA GLN A 568 -8.55 -6.29 6.27
C GLN A 568 -7.39 -6.21 7.26
N LEU A 569 -7.61 -6.59 8.52
CA LEU A 569 -6.55 -6.71 9.51
C LEU A 569 -5.57 -7.82 9.12
N ASP A 570 -4.31 -7.70 9.51
CA ASP A 570 -3.19 -8.58 9.15
C ASP A 570 -2.92 -8.69 7.63
N THR A 571 -3.44 -7.76 6.81
CA THR A 571 -3.22 -7.72 5.37
C THR A 571 -2.30 -6.58 4.94
N ASP A 572 -1.91 -6.54 3.67
CA ASP A 572 -1.16 -5.40 3.13
C ASP A 572 -1.96 -4.09 3.19
N VAL A 573 -3.30 -4.15 3.26
CA VAL A 573 -4.15 -2.96 3.45
C VAL A 573 -3.90 -2.33 4.82
N GLU A 574 -3.82 -3.13 5.88
CA GLU A 574 -3.49 -2.65 7.22
C GLU A 574 -2.11 -2.00 7.24
N LYS A 575 -1.10 -2.65 6.66
CA LYS A 575 0.28 -2.11 6.61
C LYS A 575 0.35 -0.78 5.87
N ILE A 576 -0.32 -0.67 4.72
CA ILE A 576 -0.37 0.58 3.95
C ILE A 576 -1.03 1.67 4.80
N LEU A 577 -2.12 1.34 5.48
CA LEU A 577 -2.83 2.28 6.33
C LEU A 577 -1.94 2.75 7.50
N ALA A 578 -1.41 1.81 8.27
CA ALA A 578 -0.57 2.06 9.43
C ALA A 578 0.69 2.86 9.08
N ASN A 579 1.29 2.59 7.92
CA ASN A 579 2.48 3.32 7.49
C ASN A 579 2.15 4.76 7.08
N ASN A 580 1.07 4.99 6.34
CA ASN A 580 0.84 6.27 5.66
C ASN A 580 -0.01 7.25 6.44
N PHE A 581 -0.93 6.81 7.29
CA PHE A 581 -1.95 7.67 7.91
C PHE A 581 -1.71 7.89 9.40
N ASN A 582 -2.35 8.93 9.97
CA ASN A 582 -2.37 9.19 11.42
C ASN A 582 -3.78 9.03 12.03
N MET A 583 -4.78 8.72 11.20
CA MET A 583 -6.14 8.47 11.63
C MET A 583 -6.71 7.25 10.89
N THR A 584 -7.61 6.53 11.53
CA THR A 584 -8.46 5.52 10.90
C THR A 584 -9.91 5.69 11.31
N VAL A 585 -10.81 5.24 10.43
CA VAL A 585 -12.23 5.12 10.72
C VAL A 585 -12.56 3.63 10.68
N PRO A 586 -13.03 3.02 11.77
CA PRO A 586 -13.56 1.68 11.71
C PRO A 586 -14.73 1.74 10.74
N GLU A 587 -14.76 0.82 9.77
CA GLU A 587 -15.81 0.78 8.76
C GLU A 587 -17.19 0.57 9.42
N ASN A 588 -18.04 -0.21 8.79
CA ASN A 588 -19.38 -0.52 9.26
C ASN A 588 -19.42 -1.26 10.62
N ALA A 589 -18.28 -1.42 11.31
CA ALA A 589 -18.09 -2.05 12.61
C ALA A 589 -18.80 -1.33 13.77
N VAL A 590 -18.98 0.00 13.72
CA VAL A 590 -19.68 0.77 14.78
C VAL A 590 -21.19 0.86 14.56
N LYS A 591 -21.71 0.24 13.48
CA LYS A 591 -23.16 0.24 13.24
C LYS A 591 -23.87 -0.46 14.39
N GLN A 592 -25.02 0.09 14.80
CA GLN A 592 -25.83 -0.54 15.83
C GLN A 592 -26.18 -1.99 15.48
N SER A 593 -26.47 -2.29 14.21
CA SER A 593 -26.73 -3.65 13.75
C SER A 593 -25.54 -4.62 13.87
N VAL A 594 -24.33 -4.11 14.08
CA VAL A 594 -23.11 -4.89 14.32
C VAL A 594 -22.79 -4.96 15.80
N VAL A 595 -22.83 -3.81 16.49
CA VAL A 595 -22.47 -3.69 17.90
C VAL A 595 -23.57 -4.20 18.83
N HIS A 596 -24.83 -4.08 18.43
CA HIS A 596 -25.99 -4.44 19.22
C HIS A 596 -27.06 -5.14 18.34
N PRO A 597 -26.74 -6.31 17.76
CA PRO A 597 -27.54 -6.94 16.71
C PRO A 597 -28.92 -7.39 17.17
N ASP A 598 -29.05 -7.79 18.44
CA ASP A 598 -30.25 -8.35 19.08
C ASP A 598 -30.50 -7.67 20.44
N PRO A 599 -31.73 -7.72 20.99
CA PRO A 599 -32.01 -7.23 22.34
C PRO A 599 -31.03 -7.82 23.36
N ASP A 600 -30.54 -6.98 24.26
CA ASP A 600 -29.57 -7.30 25.32
C ASP A 600 -28.23 -7.93 24.87
N THR A 601 -27.94 -8.01 23.57
CA THR A 601 -26.71 -8.61 23.03
C THR A 601 -25.77 -7.55 22.50
N TRP A 602 -24.54 -7.51 23.01
CA TRP A 602 -23.50 -6.57 22.57
C TRP A 602 -22.29 -7.31 22.00
N ASP A 603 -21.86 -6.96 20.78
CA ASP A 603 -20.68 -7.50 20.10
C ASP A 603 -19.68 -6.38 19.75
N TRP A 604 -18.65 -6.26 20.59
CA TRP A 604 -17.58 -5.29 20.40
C TRP A 604 -16.38 -5.85 19.64
N THR A 605 -16.41 -7.13 19.22
CA THR A 605 -15.23 -7.84 18.72
C THR A 605 -14.56 -7.14 17.54
N LYS A 606 -15.37 -6.68 16.57
CA LYS A 606 -14.85 -6.06 15.35
C LYS A 606 -14.25 -4.67 15.59
N ILE A 607 -14.84 -3.91 16.50
CA ILE A 607 -14.35 -2.56 16.83
C ILE A 607 -13.14 -2.65 17.75
N ASP A 608 -13.15 -3.54 18.77
CA ASP A 608 -12.01 -3.77 19.66
C ASP A 608 -10.76 -4.17 18.86
N ALA A 609 -10.90 -5.05 17.84
CA ALA A 609 -9.77 -5.42 16.97
C ALA A 609 -9.19 -4.24 16.17
N ILE A 610 -10.03 -3.31 15.71
CA ILE A 610 -9.58 -2.11 14.99
C ILE A 610 -8.95 -1.10 15.96
N LEU A 611 -9.49 -0.97 17.18
CA LEU A 611 -8.93 -0.13 18.23
C LEU A 611 -7.55 -0.62 18.68
N ASP A 612 -7.37 -1.93 18.84
CA ASP A 612 -6.09 -2.54 19.18
C ASP A 612 -5.05 -2.26 18.09
N MET A 613 -5.38 -2.51 16.81
CA MET A 613 -4.50 -2.19 15.68
C MET A 613 -4.17 -0.69 15.62
N ALA A 614 -5.16 0.18 15.82
CA ALA A 614 -4.95 1.62 15.80
C ALA A 614 -3.99 2.04 16.93
N LYS A 615 -4.15 1.48 18.13
CA LYS A 615 -3.27 1.73 19.28
C LYS A 615 -1.85 1.24 19.03
N GLU A 616 -1.68 0.06 18.43
CA GLU A 616 -0.37 -0.49 18.08
C GLU A 616 0.39 0.36 17.05
N ASN A 617 -0.33 1.10 16.21
CA ASN A 617 0.22 1.90 15.11
C ASN A 617 0.15 3.41 15.32
N ASP A 618 -0.20 3.86 16.54
CA ASP A 618 -0.34 5.27 16.92
C ASP A 618 -1.31 6.05 16.02
N LEU A 619 -2.49 5.46 15.79
CA LEU A 619 -3.54 6.04 14.97
C LEU A 619 -4.67 6.60 15.83
N SER A 620 -5.09 7.82 15.52
CA SER A 620 -6.36 8.36 16.03
C SER A 620 -7.53 7.62 15.41
N VAL A 621 -8.56 7.32 16.21
CA VAL A 621 -9.75 6.63 15.73
C VAL A 621 -10.94 7.58 15.74
N ARG A 622 -11.56 7.77 14.58
CA ARG A 622 -12.83 8.49 14.47
C ARG A 622 -13.97 7.50 14.33
N LEU A 623 -14.83 7.45 15.33
CA LEU A 623 -16.02 6.61 15.31
C LEU A 623 -17.16 7.32 14.58
N HIS A 624 -17.89 6.57 13.76
CA HIS A 624 -19.20 7.01 13.31
C HIS A 624 -20.22 6.86 14.44
N GLY A 625 -21.08 7.86 14.63
CA GLY A 625 -22.21 7.74 15.57
C GLY A 625 -23.22 6.69 15.08
N PRO A 626 -24.02 6.10 16.00
CA PRO A 626 -25.08 5.17 15.64
C PRO A 626 -26.24 5.95 14.97
N ILE A 627 -26.13 6.21 13.67
CA ILE A 627 -27.12 6.98 12.91
C ILE A 627 -27.93 6.04 12.00
N SER A 628 -29.26 6.07 12.17
CA SER A 628 -30.29 5.41 11.34
C SER A 628 -30.18 5.84 9.86
N PRO A 629 -30.44 4.99 8.82
CA PRO A 629 -31.38 3.87 8.73
C PRO A 629 -30.84 2.47 9.08
N GLN A 630 -29.59 2.40 9.56
CA GLN A 630 -28.88 1.14 9.81
C GLN A 630 -28.92 0.72 11.29
N SER A 631 -30.00 1.12 11.98
CA SER A 631 -30.32 0.61 13.30
C SER A 631 -30.62 -0.88 13.26
N SER A 632 -30.37 -1.56 14.37
CA SER A 632 -30.71 -2.97 14.54
C SER A 632 -32.20 -3.19 14.29
N ARG A 633 -32.57 -4.31 13.67
CA ARG A 633 -33.98 -4.55 13.30
C ARG A 633 -34.90 -4.51 14.52
N TRP A 634 -34.47 -5.08 15.63
CA TRP A 634 -35.25 -5.09 16.87
C TRP A 634 -35.46 -3.67 17.43
N ALA A 635 -34.47 -2.77 17.31
CA ALA A 635 -34.55 -1.40 17.84
C ALA A 635 -35.64 -0.57 17.16
N LYS A 636 -36.11 -1.00 15.98
CA LYS A 636 -37.20 -0.34 15.25
C LYS A 636 -38.59 -0.71 15.76
N HIS A 637 -38.67 -1.78 16.56
CA HIS A 637 -39.90 -2.30 17.16
C HIS A 637 -39.79 -2.33 18.68
N ASP A 638 -38.78 -1.66 19.25
CA ASP A 638 -38.62 -1.55 20.69
C ASP A 638 -39.62 -0.53 21.25
N ASP A 639 -40.56 -1.03 22.06
CA ASP A 639 -41.63 -0.26 22.70
C ASP A 639 -41.31 0.06 24.17
N ARG A 640 -40.12 -0.29 24.65
CA ARG A 640 -39.66 0.00 26.01
C ARG A 640 -39.62 1.52 26.24
N LYS A 641 -40.18 1.95 27.37
CA LYS A 641 -40.20 3.34 27.81
C LYS A 641 -38.82 3.78 28.32
N PRO A 642 -38.50 5.09 28.32
CA PRO A 642 -37.22 5.60 28.83
C PRO A 642 -36.83 5.05 30.22
N VAL A 643 -37.79 4.96 31.15
CA VAL A 643 -37.58 4.40 32.51
C VAL A 643 -37.22 2.90 32.52
N GLU A 644 -37.63 2.16 31.50
CA GLU A 644 -37.31 0.75 31.34
C GLU A 644 -35.90 0.57 30.77
N LEU A 645 -35.44 1.53 29.96
CA LEU A 645 -34.08 1.58 29.41
C LEU A 645 -33.06 2.09 30.45
N GLU A 646 -33.45 2.97 31.37
CA GLU A 646 -32.58 3.50 32.43
C GLU A 646 -32.01 2.41 33.36
N LYS A 647 -32.75 1.30 33.56
CA LYS A 647 -32.26 0.14 34.34
C LYS A 647 -31.04 -0.56 33.72
N TYR A 648 -30.74 -0.29 32.44
CA TYR A 648 -29.63 -0.88 31.70
C TYR A 648 -28.42 0.06 31.57
N ASN A 649 -28.53 1.32 32.00
CA ASN A 649 -27.44 2.31 31.93
C ASN A 649 -26.19 1.91 32.77
N GLU A 650 -26.34 1.06 33.79
CA GLU A 650 -25.20 0.60 34.60
C GLU A 650 -24.22 -0.33 33.86
N ARG A 651 -24.62 -0.92 32.72
CA ARG A 651 -23.74 -1.80 31.92
C ARG A 651 -23.00 -1.08 30.79
N VAL A 652 -23.48 0.08 30.34
CA VAL A 652 -22.89 0.84 29.22
C VAL A 652 -21.91 1.90 29.72
N SER A 653 -22.08 2.36 30.96
CA SER A 653 -21.29 3.44 31.60
C SER A 653 -19.80 3.13 31.83
N TYR A 654 -19.34 1.89 31.60
CA TYR A 654 -17.93 1.51 31.80
C TYR A 654 -17.03 1.67 30.56
N ARG A 655 -17.54 2.05 29.38
CA ARG A 655 -16.73 2.13 28.15
C ARG A 655 -16.84 3.43 27.34
N THR A 656 -17.67 4.39 27.75
CA THR A 656 -17.66 5.76 27.20
C THR A 656 -16.77 6.66 28.06
N MET A 657 -15.45 6.47 27.98
CA MET A 657 -14.43 7.46 28.31
C MET A 657 -13.27 7.32 27.33
#